data_AF-A0AA39UGM0-F1
#
_entry.id   AF-A0AA39UGM0-F1
#
_cell.length_a   1.000
_cell.length_b   1.000
_cell.length_c   1.000
_cell.angle_alpha   90.00
_cell.angle_beta   90.00
_cell.angle_gamma   90.00
#
_symmetry.space_group_name_H-M   'P 1'
#
loop_
_entity.id
_entity.type
_entity.pdbx_description
1 polymer ?
#
loop_
_entity_poly.entity_id
_entity_poly.type
_entity_poly.pdbx_seq_one_letter_code
_entity_poly.pdbx_strand_id
1 'polypeptide(L)'
;MKTTKFILYALSLCFLFQALTASEVSRDDRAITIDGKRRVLLSGSIHYPRSTPDMWPDLLRKSKEGGLNTIETYVFWNAHEPSRRQYDFNGNLDLVRFIKSIKDEGLYAVLRIGPYVCAEWNYGGFPVWLHNMPGVEFRTANSVFMNEMQNFTTLIVDMMRKEKLFASQGGPIILAQIENEYGNVMSKYGDAGKAYVDWCANLADSYQIGIPWLMCQQSDAPPPMINTCNGWYCDNFTPTNPNTPKMWTENWTGWFRSWGGAIPHRTAEDVAFAVARFFQTGGTFQNYYMYHGGTNFGRTSGGPYLTTSYDYDAPLDEYGNLNQPKWGHLKELHKVLIKMEKTLTHGNISNVDFGNSVTATIYATEEGSGCFFGNANTTTDATITFHGSEYVVPAWSVSILPDCKNEEYNTAKVNAQTSLMVKKSNEAEEEPASLKWVWRPEIIDGPVLEGKGKFAASKLIDQKQINDESDYLWYMTSVNLNDDDPIWSDNMTLHVNGSGHVLHAYVNGEYLDSEWATYGIFNYKFEKQVKLKPGPNQIALLSATVGLQNYGPMFDLVQSGIPGPVEIVGRKGDERVIKDLSAHKWSYKVGLRGLDDKLSNSDSDNLTNWLSEELPSNRRMTWYKTTFKAPLGSDSVVLDLLGMGKGFAWVNGHNIGRYWPSYMAQEDGCITETCDYRGSYDNNKCLTGCGEPSQRYYHVPRSFMDKDVNTLVLLEEFGGNPSRVSFKTVAVGTACGHTYEKKTLELSCQGKPIAGVLFASFGDPQGSCGSFTKGTCDAEEDVLPIIQKECVGKDSCSVEVTQEKLGKTTCGNIIKRLAVEAVC
;
A
#
# COMPACT_ATOMS: atom_id res chain seq x y z
N MET A 1 59.58 8.55 -10.56
CA MET A 1 58.39 8.02 -11.28
C MET A 1 58.06 6.53 -10.99
N LYS A 2 58.62 5.89 -9.95
CA LYS A 2 58.21 4.52 -9.54
C LYS A 2 57.64 4.43 -8.11
N THR A 3 57.76 5.48 -7.30
CA THR A 3 57.30 5.52 -5.90
C THR A 3 55.88 6.05 -5.73
N THR A 4 55.35 6.82 -6.70
CA THR A 4 54.00 7.42 -6.61
C THR A 4 52.87 6.44 -7.01
N LYS A 5 53.19 5.33 -7.72
CA LYS A 5 52.20 4.31 -8.10
C LYS A 5 51.88 3.31 -6.98
N PHE A 6 52.76 3.14 -5.99
CA PHE A 6 52.52 2.22 -4.86
C PHE A 6 51.60 2.83 -3.80
N ILE A 7 51.63 4.17 -3.63
CA ILE A 7 50.78 4.87 -2.67
C ILE A 7 49.32 4.95 -3.17
N LEU A 8 49.10 5.08 -4.49
CA LEU A 8 47.74 5.01 -5.06
C LEU A 8 47.13 3.60 -5.00
N TYR A 9 47.93 2.54 -5.12
CA TYR A 9 47.43 1.17 -4.95
C TYR A 9 47.12 0.85 -3.48
N ALA A 10 47.89 1.37 -2.53
CA ALA A 10 47.60 1.21 -1.10
C ALA A 10 46.36 2.03 -0.65
N LEU A 11 46.17 3.25 -1.18
CA LEU A 11 44.97 4.05 -0.91
C LEU A 11 43.72 3.49 -1.60
N SER A 12 43.85 2.86 -2.77
CA SER A 12 42.73 2.18 -3.44
C SER A 12 42.37 0.84 -2.78
N LEU A 13 43.29 0.19 -2.07
CA LEU A 13 42.98 -1.00 -1.26
C LEU A 13 42.36 -0.67 0.11
N CYS A 14 42.57 0.53 0.66
CA CYS A 14 41.87 0.97 1.87
C CYS A 14 40.39 1.31 1.66
N PHE A 15 39.96 1.59 0.43
CA PHE A 15 38.54 1.82 0.11
C PHE A 15 37.79 0.55 -0.34
N LEU A 16 38.48 -0.60 -0.46
CA LEU A 16 37.89 -1.88 -0.89
C LEU A 16 37.79 -2.94 0.24
N PHE A 17 38.11 -2.55 1.47
CA PHE A 17 37.84 -3.33 2.68
C PHE A 17 37.07 -2.47 3.70
N GLN A 18 35.81 -2.13 3.40
CA GLN A 18 34.85 -2.07 4.53
C GLN A 18 34.66 -3.52 4.98
N ALA A 19 35.52 -3.92 5.91
CA ALA A 19 35.45 -5.22 6.54
C ALA A 19 34.03 -5.43 7.09
N LEU A 20 33.54 -6.66 6.93
CA LEU A 20 32.37 -7.22 7.59
C LEU A 20 32.56 -7.22 9.12
N THR A 21 32.58 -6.04 9.74
CA THR A 21 32.58 -5.92 11.19
C THR A 21 31.15 -6.02 11.66
N ALA A 22 30.90 -6.92 12.61
CA ALA A 22 29.68 -6.90 13.40
C ALA A 22 29.48 -5.50 13.98
N SER A 23 28.27 -4.96 13.86
CA SER A 23 27.87 -3.73 14.53
C SER A 23 27.14 -4.06 15.82
N GLU A 24 27.46 -3.32 16.87
CA GLU A 24 26.73 -3.38 18.14
C GLU A 24 25.49 -2.51 18.03
N VAL A 25 24.29 -3.10 18.11
CA VAL A 25 23.03 -2.36 18.16
C VAL A 25 22.43 -2.46 19.55
N SER A 26 22.22 -1.31 20.19
CA SER A 26 21.64 -1.21 21.53
C SER A 26 20.70 0.00 21.59
N ARG A 27 20.34 0.42 22.80
CA ARG A 27 19.45 1.54 23.06
C ARG A 27 19.70 2.17 24.42
N ASP A 28 19.24 3.39 24.56
CA ASP A 28 19.04 4.05 25.85
C ASP A 28 17.69 4.80 25.88
N ASP A 29 17.51 5.67 26.87
CA ASP A 29 16.33 6.52 27.04
C ASP A 29 16.08 7.48 25.86
N ARG A 30 17.10 7.75 25.03
CA ARG A 30 17.03 8.76 23.97
C ARG A 30 16.96 8.17 22.57
N ALA A 31 17.82 7.21 22.23
CA ALA A 31 17.90 6.70 20.85
C ALA A 31 18.36 5.24 20.77
N ILE A 32 18.17 4.66 19.58
CA ILE A 32 18.93 3.48 19.16
C ILE A 32 20.40 3.88 19.01
N THR A 33 21.29 3.04 19.50
CA THR A 33 22.73 3.19 19.34
C THR A 33 23.26 2.15 18.36
N ILE A 34 24.12 2.58 17.45
CA ILE A 34 24.84 1.71 16.51
C ILE A 34 26.33 1.99 16.70
N ASP A 35 27.10 0.98 17.11
CA ASP A 35 28.51 1.08 17.46
C ASP A 35 28.78 2.20 18.50
N GLY A 36 27.96 2.21 19.55
CA GLY A 36 28.01 3.17 20.65
C GLY A 36 27.53 4.59 20.30
N LYS A 37 27.09 4.85 19.06
CA LYS A 37 26.61 6.17 18.63
C LYS A 37 25.09 6.19 18.55
N ARG A 38 24.45 7.10 19.28
CA ARG A 38 23.02 7.41 19.12
C ARG A 38 22.73 7.89 17.71
N ARG A 39 21.66 7.39 17.08
CA ARG A 39 21.30 7.72 15.69
C ARG A 39 19.89 8.30 15.59
N VAL A 40 19.71 9.19 14.63
CA VAL A 40 18.38 9.51 14.09
C VAL A 40 18.11 8.53 12.96
N LEU A 41 17.02 7.76 13.08
CA LEU A 41 16.62 6.76 12.11
C LEU A 41 15.37 7.23 11.37
N LEU A 42 15.54 7.49 10.07
CA LEU A 42 14.49 7.86 9.14
C LEU A 42 14.24 6.66 8.24
N SER A 43 13.10 6.01 8.47
CA SER A 43 12.74 4.72 7.88
C SER A 43 11.55 4.85 6.93
N GLY A 44 11.44 3.92 5.99
CA GLY A 44 10.28 3.80 5.12
C GLY A 44 9.93 2.35 4.82
N SER A 45 8.64 2.02 4.86
CA SER A 45 8.16 0.68 4.55
C SER A 45 8.15 0.44 3.05
N ILE A 46 8.77 -0.67 2.63
CA ILE A 46 8.71 -1.23 1.27
C ILE A 46 8.48 -2.73 1.42
N HIS A 47 7.30 -3.21 1.04
CA HIS A 47 6.98 -4.63 1.12
C HIS A 47 7.46 -5.34 -0.13
N TYR A 48 8.47 -6.21 0.02
CA TYR A 48 9.12 -6.89 -1.10
C TYR A 48 8.15 -7.63 -2.05
N PRO A 49 7.05 -8.29 -1.61
CA PRO A 49 6.15 -8.96 -2.54
C PRO A 49 5.25 -8.02 -3.34
N ARG A 50 5.09 -6.76 -2.90
CA ARG A 50 4.27 -5.74 -3.58
C ARG A 50 5.00 -5.01 -4.71
N SER A 51 6.23 -5.41 -5.00
CA SER A 51 7.04 -4.95 -6.14
C SER A 51 7.85 -6.12 -6.69
N THR A 52 8.50 -5.96 -7.84
CA THR A 52 9.31 -7.04 -8.43
C THR A 52 10.79 -6.91 -8.03
N PRO A 53 11.57 -8.01 -8.07
CA PRO A 53 13.01 -7.98 -7.79
C PRO A 53 13.80 -6.98 -8.64
N ASP A 54 13.33 -6.66 -9.85
CA ASP A 54 13.93 -5.67 -10.74
C ASP A 54 13.64 -4.23 -10.32
N MET A 55 12.54 -3.99 -9.61
CA MET A 55 12.19 -2.68 -9.07
C MET A 55 12.94 -2.37 -7.78
N TRP A 56 13.26 -3.38 -6.95
CA TRP A 56 13.84 -3.15 -5.62
C TRP A 56 15.08 -2.24 -5.61
N PRO A 57 16.10 -2.41 -6.48
CA PRO A 57 17.27 -1.53 -6.46
C PRO A 57 16.93 -0.05 -6.73
N ASP A 58 15.99 0.22 -7.63
CA ASP A 58 15.56 1.59 -7.95
C ASP A 58 14.73 2.19 -6.80
N LEU A 59 13.80 1.43 -6.24
CA LEU A 59 13.01 1.86 -5.07
C LEU A 59 13.91 2.19 -3.87
N LEU A 60 14.91 1.36 -3.58
CA LEU A 60 15.85 1.55 -2.48
C LEU A 60 16.77 2.75 -2.73
N ARG A 61 17.25 2.93 -3.97
CA ARG A 61 18.05 4.11 -4.37
C ARG A 61 17.26 5.40 -4.19
N LYS A 62 16.04 5.46 -4.71
CA LYS A 62 15.13 6.62 -4.54
C LYS A 62 14.79 6.89 -3.08
N SER A 63 14.70 5.85 -2.25
CA SER A 63 14.50 5.97 -0.80
C SER A 63 15.70 6.61 -0.10
N LYS A 64 16.91 6.14 -0.43
CA LYS A 64 18.16 6.74 0.05
C LYS A 64 18.33 8.18 -0.42
N GLU A 65 18.08 8.46 -1.70
CA GLU A 65 18.12 9.81 -2.27
C GLU A 65 17.06 10.73 -1.65
N GLY A 66 15.95 10.16 -1.19
CA GLY A 66 14.91 10.81 -0.41
C GLY A 66 15.31 11.09 1.03
N GLY A 67 16.50 10.66 1.49
CA GLY A 67 17.02 10.92 2.82
C GLY A 67 16.73 9.83 3.85
N LEU A 68 16.14 8.70 3.44
CA LEU A 68 16.01 7.55 4.33
C LEU A 68 17.38 6.91 4.58
N ASN A 69 17.57 6.42 5.80
CA ASN A 69 18.75 5.64 6.18
C ASN A 69 18.39 4.19 6.59
N THR A 70 17.09 3.90 6.67
CA THR A 70 16.55 2.62 7.11
C THR A 70 15.35 2.23 6.24
N ILE A 71 15.16 0.94 6.00
CA ILE A 71 13.99 0.38 5.29
C ILE A 71 13.29 -0.63 6.19
N GLU A 72 11.98 -0.56 6.23
CA GLU A 72 11.16 -1.48 7.00
C GLU A 72 10.38 -2.43 6.07
N THR A 73 10.26 -3.69 6.45
CA THR A 73 9.34 -4.62 5.78
C THR A 73 8.76 -5.65 6.74
N TYR A 74 7.50 -6.01 6.51
CA TYR A 74 6.91 -7.22 7.08
C TYR A 74 7.46 -8.50 6.44
N VAL A 75 7.21 -9.66 7.08
CA VAL A 75 7.37 -10.99 6.49
C VAL A 75 6.01 -11.67 6.30
N PHE A 76 5.71 -12.13 5.08
CA PHE A 76 4.37 -12.58 4.71
C PHE A 76 4.24 -14.11 4.76
N TRP A 77 3.87 -14.65 5.93
CA TRP A 77 3.86 -16.10 6.19
C TRP A 77 3.01 -16.89 5.18
N ASN A 78 1.79 -16.46 4.89
CA ASN A 78 0.90 -17.12 3.93
C ASN A 78 1.51 -17.27 2.53
N ALA A 79 2.29 -16.29 2.08
CA ALA A 79 2.96 -16.32 0.78
C ALA A 79 4.20 -17.23 0.82
N HIS A 80 4.92 -17.23 1.94
CA HIS A 80 6.09 -18.08 2.12
C HIS A 80 5.77 -19.54 2.44
N GLU A 81 4.61 -19.86 3.00
CA GLU A 81 4.19 -21.23 3.33
C GLU A 81 2.76 -21.49 2.80
N PRO A 82 2.54 -21.46 1.47
CA PRO A 82 1.22 -21.61 0.86
C PRO A 82 0.58 -22.97 1.20
N SER A 83 1.41 -23.97 1.49
CA SER A 83 1.00 -25.25 2.06
C SER A 83 1.93 -25.59 3.23
N ARG A 84 1.38 -26.22 4.27
CA ARG A 84 2.12 -26.51 5.50
C ARG A 84 3.43 -27.25 5.20
N ARG A 85 4.54 -26.66 5.65
CA ARG A 85 5.96 -27.05 5.47
C ARG A 85 6.49 -27.04 4.04
N GLN A 86 5.77 -26.42 3.11
CA GLN A 86 6.24 -26.18 1.75
C GLN A 86 6.51 -24.70 1.60
N TYR A 87 7.80 -24.34 1.57
CA TYR A 87 8.23 -22.95 1.59
C TYR A 87 8.57 -22.40 0.20
N ASP A 88 8.21 -21.16 -0.06
CA ASP A 88 8.61 -20.42 -1.26
C ASP A 88 9.30 -19.09 -0.90
N PHE A 89 10.53 -18.95 -1.40
CA PHE A 89 11.36 -17.75 -1.27
C PHE A 89 11.96 -17.35 -2.63
N ASN A 90 11.25 -17.65 -3.73
CA ASN A 90 11.69 -17.30 -5.09
C ASN A 90 11.06 -16.00 -5.58
N GLY A 91 11.64 -15.42 -6.64
CA GLY A 91 11.06 -14.25 -7.31
C GLY A 91 10.85 -13.08 -6.35
N ASN A 92 9.65 -12.50 -6.34
CA ASN A 92 9.28 -11.41 -5.44
C ASN A 92 9.10 -11.86 -3.97
N LEU A 93 9.24 -13.16 -3.66
CA LEU A 93 9.30 -13.70 -2.29
C LEU A 93 10.74 -13.97 -1.82
N ASP A 94 11.76 -13.59 -2.60
CA ASP A 94 13.16 -13.72 -2.16
C ASP A 94 13.52 -12.64 -1.12
N LEU A 95 13.11 -12.89 0.12
CA LEU A 95 13.36 -12.02 1.28
C LEU A 95 14.87 -11.79 1.48
N VAL A 96 15.69 -12.83 1.33
CA VAL A 96 17.15 -12.72 1.51
C VAL A 96 17.74 -11.76 0.48
N ARG A 97 17.37 -11.89 -0.80
CA ARG A 97 17.81 -10.96 -1.85
C ARG A 97 17.34 -9.54 -1.56
N PHE A 98 16.09 -9.34 -1.14
CA PHE A 98 15.61 -8.01 -0.80
C PHE A 98 16.43 -7.36 0.33
N ILE A 99 16.67 -8.07 1.44
CA ILE A 99 17.48 -7.55 2.55
C ILE A 99 18.94 -7.31 2.12
N LYS A 100 19.51 -8.15 1.26
CA LYS A 100 20.84 -7.91 0.67
C LYS A 100 20.85 -6.64 -0.20
N SER A 101 19.82 -6.39 -1.00
CA SER A 101 19.69 -5.15 -1.76
C SER A 101 19.66 -3.90 -0.86
N ILE A 102 19.00 -3.97 0.31
CA ILE A 102 19.04 -2.88 1.30
C ILE A 102 20.48 -2.60 1.74
N LYS A 103 21.24 -3.67 2.05
CA LYS A 103 22.67 -3.56 2.42
C LYS A 103 23.51 -2.99 1.28
N ASP A 104 23.28 -3.43 0.04
CA ASP A 104 24.04 -2.99 -1.13
C ASP A 104 23.85 -1.49 -1.42
N GLU A 105 22.65 -0.95 -1.15
CA GLU A 105 22.39 0.48 -1.18
C GLU A 105 22.90 1.21 0.09
N GLY A 106 23.47 0.52 1.07
CA GLY A 106 24.05 1.10 2.28
C GLY A 106 23.01 1.63 3.27
N LEU A 107 21.82 1.00 3.30
CA LEU A 107 20.73 1.30 4.22
C LEU A 107 20.70 0.25 5.35
N TYR A 108 20.11 0.62 6.49
CA TYR A 108 19.74 -0.34 7.54
C TYR A 108 18.37 -0.97 7.24
N ALA A 109 18.05 -2.07 7.93
CA ALA A 109 16.78 -2.77 7.82
C ALA A 109 16.07 -2.92 9.18
N VAL A 110 14.75 -2.75 9.18
CA VAL A 110 13.84 -3.20 10.23
C VAL A 110 13.03 -4.37 9.69
N LEU A 111 13.20 -5.54 10.28
CA LEU A 111 12.52 -6.76 9.85
C LEU A 111 11.34 -7.08 10.77
N ARG A 112 10.13 -6.76 10.34
CA ARG A 112 8.91 -7.03 11.10
C ARG A 112 8.41 -8.43 10.78
N ILE A 113 8.89 -9.42 11.54
CA ILE A 113 8.66 -10.83 11.26
C ILE A 113 7.18 -11.20 11.45
N GLY A 114 6.48 -10.58 12.40
CA GLY A 114 5.09 -10.89 12.74
C GLY A 114 4.99 -12.15 13.61
N PRO A 115 4.36 -13.26 13.16
CA PRO A 115 3.96 -13.52 11.78
C PRO A 115 2.53 -13.09 11.44
N TYR A 116 1.75 -12.64 12.43
CA TYR A 116 0.64 -11.75 12.15
C TYR A 116 1.20 -10.37 11.76
N VAL A 117 0.79 -9.85 10.61
CA VAL A 117 1.31 -8.57 10.08
C VAL A 117 0.22 -7.54 9.79
N CYS A 118 -1.07 -7.92 9.84
CA CYS A 118 -2.18 -7.10 9.35
C CYS A 118 -1.95 -6.69 7.87
N ALA A 119 -1.24 -5.57 7.68
CA ALA A 119 -0.63 -5.08 6.45
C ALA A 119 -1.58 -4.88 5.26
N GLU A 120 -2.89 -4.83 5.51
CA GLU A 120 -3.88 -4.91 4.43
C GLU A 120 -3.65 -6.14 3.54
N TRP A 121 -3.16 -7.21 4.17
CA TRP A 121 -2.73 -8.42 3.52
C TRP A 121 -3.65 -9.58 3.87
N ASN A 122 -3.87 -10.48 2.92
CA ASN A 122 -4.83 -11.57 2.96
C ASN A 122 -4.65 -12.35 4.26
N TYR A 123 -5.73 -12.46 5.03
CA TYR A 123 -5.77 -13.17 6.31
C TYR A 123 -4.73 -12.69 7.34
N GLY A 124 -4.31 -11.42 7.25
CA GLY A 124 -3.34 -10.80 8.17
C GLY A 124 -1.94 -11.38 8.06
N GLY A 125 -1.64 -12.09 6.96
CA GLY A 125 -0.39 -12.83 6.76
C GLY A 125 -0.44 -14.29 7.19
N PHE A 126 -1.49 -14.78 7.83
CA PHE A 126 -1.57 -16.19 8.21
C PHE A 126 -1.89 -17.10 7.02
N PRO A 127 -1.21 -18.25 6.88
CA PRO A 127 -1.64 -19.27 5.94
C PRO A 127 -3.01 -19.83 6.32
N VAL A 128 -3.92 -19.98 5.35
CA VAL A 128 -5.30 -20.42 5.62
C VAL A 128 -5.37 -21.87 6.09
N TRP A 129 -4.39 -22.71 5.74
CA TRP A 129 -4.30 -24.07 6.28
C TRP A 129 -4.20 -24.11 7.81
N LEU A 130 -3.70 -23.04 8.44
CA LEU A 130 -3.61 -22.94 9.90
C LEU A 130 -5.00 -22.94 10.54
N HIS A 131 -6.00 -22.32 9.89
CA HIS A 131 -7.40 -22.28 10.34
C HIS A 131 -8.03 -23.69 10.45
N ASN A 132 -7.59 -24.61 9.59
CA ASN A 132 -8.15 -25.96 9.50
C ASN A 132 -7.45 -26.96 10.44
N MET A 133 -6.49 -26.50 11.25
CA MET A 133 -5.82 -27.37 12.21
C MET A 133 -6.72 -27.69 13.42
N PRO A 134 -6.86 -28.96 13.82
CA PRO A 134 -7.67 -29.32 14.98
C PRO A 134 -7.22 -28.61 16.26
N GLY A 135 -8.15 -27.92 16.92
CA GLY A 135 -7.91 -27.25 18.20
C GLY A 135 -7.07 -25.98 18.13
N VAL A 136 -6.86 -25.41 16.94
CA VAL A 136 -6.16 -24.12 16.78
C VAL A 136 -7.04 -22.96 17.23
N GLU A 137 -6.42 -21.99 17.89
CA GLU A 137 -7.02 -20.68 18.17
C GLU A 137 -5.95 -19.62 17.90
N PHE A 138 -6.27 -18.63 17.09
CA PHE A 138 -5.26 -17.69 16.60
C PHE A 138 -4.94 -16.63 17.65
N ARG A 139 -3.65 -16.25 17.72
CA ARG A 139 -3.15 -15.11 18.51
C ARG A 139 -3.61 -15.17 19.98
N THR A 140 -3.57 -16.36 20.57
CA THR A 140 -3.85 -16.59 21.99
C THR A 140 -2.94 -17.69 22.52
N ALA A 141 -2.97 -17.96 23.82
CA ALA A 141 -2.19 -19.01 24.46
C ALA A 141 -2.74 -20.40 24.09
N ASN A 142 -2.50 -20.80 22.85
CA ASN A 142 -2.92 -22.05 22.24
C ASN A 142 -1.69 -22.78 21.70
N SER A 143 -1.40 -23.96 22.24
CA SER A 143 -0.19 -24.70 21.89
C SER A 143 -0.06 -25.05 20.40
N VAL A 144 -1.18 -25.28 19.70
CA VAL A 144 -1.16 -25.58 18.25
C VAL A 144 -0.69 -24.35 17.48
N PHE A 145 -1.31 -23.20 17.72
CA PHE A 145 -0.95 -21.94 17.08
C PHE A 145 0.48 -21.51 17.43
N MET A 146 0.84 -21.53 18.70
CA MET A 146 2.16 -21.12 19.19
C MET A 146 3.28 -21.97 18.59
N ASN A 147 3.09 -23.28 18.47
CA ASN A 147 4.07 -24.16 17.83
C ASN A 147 4.27 -23.82 16.34
N GLU A 148 3.18 -23.53 15.61
CA GLU A 148 3.27 -23.16 14.19
C GLU A 148 3.93 -21.79 14.00
N MET A 149 3.55 -20.80 14.81
CA MET A 149 4.20 -19.49 14.85
C MET A 149 5.70 -19.63 15.15
N GLN A 150 6.07 -20.40 16.17
CA GLN A 150 7.47 -20.64 16.53
C GLN A 150 8.26 -21.27 15.38
N ASN A 151 7.69 -22.26 14.69
CA ASN A 151 8.36 -22.91 13.55
C ASN A 151 8.66 -21.91 12.43
N PHE A 152 7.68 -21.09 12.03
CA PHE A 152 7.89 -20.10 10.99
C PHE A 152 8.84 -18.99 11.42
N THR A 153 8.69 -18.45 12.63
CA THR A 153 9.62 -17.43 13.16
C THR A 153 11.05 -17.97 13.26
N THR A 154 11.23 -19.21 13.72
CA THR A 154 12.55 -19.87 13.78
C THR A 154 13.16 -19.98 12.39
N LEU A 155 12.39 -20.41 11.40
CA LEU A 155 12.85 -20.50 10.01
C LEU A 155 13.38 -19.16 9.50
N ILE A 156 12.61 -18.07 9.67
CA ILE A 156 13.03 -16.74 9.22
C ILE A 156 14.28 -16.28 9.95
N VAL A 157 14.34 -16.43 11.28
CA VAL A 157 15.52 -16.06 12.07
C VAL A 157 16.75 -16.84 11.64
N ASP A 158 16.63 -18.16 11.45
CA ASP A 158 17.75 -19.01 11.03
C ASP A 158 18.21 -18.71 9.61
N MET A 159 17.28 -18.37 8.69
CA MET A 159 17.63 -17.90 7.35
C MET A 159 18.45 -16.60 7.41
N MET A 160 17.99 -15.60 8.16
CA MET A 160 18.71 -14.33 8.32
C MET A 160 20.07 -14.54 8.99
N ARG A 161 20.14 -15.43 10.00
CA ARG A 161 21.38 -15.77 10.72
C ARG A 161 22.39 -16.47 9.82
N LYS A 162 21.94 -17.44 9.02
CA LYS A 162 22.78 -18.19 8.08
C LYS A 162 23.41 -17.26 7.04
N GLU A 163 22.63 -16.29 6.56
CA GLU A 163 23.07 -15.28 5.59
C GLU A 163 23.78 -14.08 6.24
N LYS A 164 23.97 -14.09 7.57
CA LYS A 164 24.64 -13.04 8.36
C LYS A 164 24.01 -11.66 8.16
N LEU A 165 22.68 -11.61 8.16
CA LEU A 165 21.91 -10.40 7.86
C LEU A 165 21.57 -9.56 9.10
N PHE A 166 21.75 -10.08 10.32
CA PHE A 166 21.69 -9.27 11.52
C PHE A 166 22.92 -8.36 11.65
N ALA A 167 22.74 -7.14 12.14
CA ALA A 167 23.83 -6.17 12.34
C ALA A 167 24.95 -6.71 13.23
N SER A 168 24.58 -7.51 14.26
CA SER A 168 25.50 -8.27 15.10
C SER A 168 26.39 -9.27 14.34
N GLN A 169 26.10 -9.56 13.08
CA GLN A 169 26.87 -10.41 12.16
C GLN A 169 27.44 -9.64 10.96
N GLY A 170 27.29 -8.31 10.92
CA GLY A 170 27.70 -7.43 9.82
C GLY A 170 26.65 -7.26 8.72
N GLY A 171 25.40 -7.62 8.98
CA GLY A 171 24.26 -7.41 8.07
C GLY A 171 23.52 -6.08 8.32
N PRO A 172 22.47 -5.76 7.54
CA PRO A 172 21.78 -4.48 7.65
C PRO A 172 20.68 -4.47 8.73
N ILE A 173 20.21 -5.62 9.23
CA ILE A 173 19.05 -5.69 10.13
C ILE A 173 19.45 -5.17 11.52
N ILE A 174 18.92 -4.01 11.90
CA ILE A 174 19.19 -3.34 13.17
C ILE A 174 18.06 -3.51 14.18
N LEU A 175 16.84 -3.79 13.72
CA LEU A 175 15.68 -4.00 14.58
C LEU A 175 14.83 -5.13 14.01
N ALA A 176 14.17 -5.89 14.88
CA ALA A 176 13.19 -6.89 14.48
C ALA A 176 11.89 -6.72 15.28
N GLN A 177 10.75 -7.13 14.72
CA GLN A 177 9.46 -7.09 15.44
C GLN A 177 8.82 -8.47 15.52
N ILE A 178 8.26 -8.79 16.68
CA ILE A 178 7.40 -9.94 16.92
C ILE A 178 5.96 -9.45 17.14
N GLU A 179 4.98 -10.17 16.61
CA GLU A 179 3.57 -9.73 16.54
C GLU A 179 3.39 -8.40 15.78
N ASN A 180 2.15 -7.95 15.68
CA ASN A 180 1.71 -6.69 15.15
C ASN A 180 0.42 -6.20 15.83
N GLU A 181 0.51 -5.05 16.49
CA GLU A 181 -0.64 -4.35 17.10
C GLU A 181 -1.53 -5.20 18.03
N TYR A 182 -0.94 -6.17 18.71
CA TYR A 182 -1.72 -7.09 19.53
C TYR A 182 -2.38 -6.39 20.73
N GLY A 183 -1.77 -5.35 21.29
CA GLY A 183 -2.35 -4.57 22.38
C GLY A 183 -3.71 -3.96 22.06
N ASN A 184 -4.00 -3.70 20.78
CA ASN A 184 -5.32 -3.23 20.33
C ASN A 184 -6.44 -4.27 20.53
N VAL A 185 -6.10 -5.56 20.53
CA VAL A 185 -7.07 -6.68 20.58
C VAL A 185 -6.94 -7.55 21.83
N MET A 186 -5.81 -7.48 22.54
CA MET A 186 -5.45 -8.35 23.67
C MET A 186 -6.56 -8.50 24.71
N SER A 187 -7.27 -7.42 25.03
CA SER A 187 -8.35 -7.43 26.04
C SER A 187 -9.46 -8.44 25.74
N LYS A 188 -9.70 -8.78 24.47
CA LYS A 188 -10.73 -9.75 24.06
C LYS A 188 -10.31 -11.20 24.31
N TYR A 189 -9.02 -11.45 24.51
CA TYR A 189 -8.46 -12.76 24.81
C TYR A 189 -8.22 -12.97 26.32
N GLY A 190 -8.43 -11.94 27.15
CA GLY A 190 -8.26 -12.01 28.61
C GLY A 190 -6.86 -12.47 29.02
N ASP A 191 -6.79 -13.28 30.08
CA ASP A 191 -5.53 -13.79 30.64
C ASP A 191 -4.72 -14.63 29.63
N ALA A 192 -5.40 -15.34 28.72
CA ALA A 192 -4.75 -16.11 27.65
C ALA A 192 -4.03 -15.19 26.66
N GLY A 193 -4.56 -13.99 26.40
CA GLY A 193 -3.89 -12.99 25.57
C GLY A 193 -2.63 -12.44 26.24
N LYS A 194 -2.67 -12.21 27.55
CA LYS A 194 -1.48 -11.79 28.29
C LYS A 194 -0.39 -12.86 28.30
N ALA A 195 -0.77 -14.11 28.58
CA ALA A 195 0.14 -15.25 28.54
C ALA A 195 0.78 -15.45 27.14
N TYR A 196 0.01 -15.20 26.07
CA TYR A 196 0.51 -15.23 24.69
C TYR A 196 1.55 -14.13 24.42
N VAL A 197 1.29 -12.88 24.81
CA VAL A 197 2.25 -11.78 24.64
C VAL A 197 3.55 -12.04 25.41
N ASP A 198 3.45 -12.52 26.65
CA ASP A 198 4.61 -12.88 27.45
C ASP A 198 5.41 -14.01 26.78
N TRP A 199 4.73 -15.00 26.18
CA TRP A 199 5.39 -16.03 25.39
C TRP A 199 6.03 -15.48 24.11
N CYS A 200 5.39 -14.59 23.37
CA CYS A 200 5.95 -13.97 22.16
C CYS A 200 7.25 -13.23 22.46
N ALA A 201 7.27 -12.44 23.54
CA ALA A 201 8.47 -11.72 23.98
C ALA A 201 9.60 -12.69 24.38
N ASN A 202 9.27 -13.73 25.16
CA ASN A 202 10.25 -14.76 25.56
C ASN A 202 10.79 -15.55 24.36
N LEU A 203 9.94 -15.88 23.39
CA LEU A 203 10.35 -16.56 22.17
C LEU A 203 11.32 -15.68 21.37
N ALA A 204 10.96 -14.42 21.14
CA ALA A 204 11.79 -13.46 20.42
C ALA A 204 13.16 -13.28 21.08
N ASP A 205 13.19 -13.08 22.40
CA ASP A 205 14.42 -12.92 23.18
C ASP A 205 15.30 -14.18 23.18
N SER A 206 14.68 -15.38 23.20
CA SER A 206 15.40 -16.66 23.19
C SER A 206 16.27 -16.88 21.96
N TYR A 207 15.97 -16.21 20.84
CA TYR A 207 16.79 -16.31 19.64
C TYR A 207 18.14 -15.59 19.77
N GLN A 208 18.31 -14.68 20.73
CA GLN A 208 19.57 -13.98 20.99
C GLN A 208 20.22 -13.42 19.70
N ILE A 209 19.43 -12.73 18.87
CA ILE A 209 19.86 -12.23 17.55
C ILE A 209 20.85 -11.05 17.62
N GLY A 210 21.16 -10.55 18.82
CA GLY A 210 22.14 -9.50 19.06
C GLY A 210 21.69 -8.10 18.63
N ILE A 211 20.40 -7.89 18.41
CA ILE A 211 19.76 -6.60 18.11
C ILE A 211 18.44 -6.47 18.90
N PRO A 212 17.91 -5.26 19.12
CA PRO A 212 16.66 -5.06 19.84
C PRO A 212 15.42 -5.59 19.10
N TRP A 213 14.42 -6.01 19.89
CA TRP A 213 13.10 -6.40 19.42
C TRP A 213 12.03 -5.35 19.75
N LEU A 214 11.07 -5.21 18.85
CA LEU A 214 9.94 -4.28 18.94
C LEU A 214 8.61 -5.03 19.12
N MET A 215 7.62 -4.33 19.68
CA MET A 215 6.19 -4.65 19.59
C MET A 215 5.40 -3.34 19.42
N CYS A 216 4.76 -3.14 18.27
CA CYS A 216 3.95 -1.94 18.02
C CYS A 216 2.58 -2.02 18.70
N GLN A 217 2.06 -0.85 19.13
CA GLN A 217 0.79 -0.72 19.86
C GLN A 217 0.64 -1.69 21.04
N GLN A 218 1.74 -1.97 21.75
CA GLN A 218 1.76 -2.86 22.91
C GLN A 218 2.21 -2.08 24.15
N SER A 219 1.29 -1.39 24.82
CA SER A 219 1.61 -0.53 25.97
C SER A 219 2.33 -1.27 27.10
N ASP A 220 1.98 -2.54 27.33
CA ASP A 220 2.56 -3.41 28.36
C ASP A 220 3.55 -4.44 27.78
N ALA A 221 4.28 -4.07 26.72
CA ALA A 221 5.28 -4.93 26.09
C ALA A 221 6.27 -5.51 27.14
N PRO A 222 6.39 -6.85 27.25
CA PRO A 222 7.27 -7.46 28.23
C PRO A 222 8.75 -7.14 27.95
N PRO A 223 9.58 -6.85 28.97
CA PRO A 223 11.02 -6.69 28.76
C PRO A 223 11.65 -7.93 28.09
N PRO A 224 12.66 -7.77 27.21
CA PRO A 224 13.34 -6.52 26.86
C PRO A 224 12.72 -5.76 25.67
N MET A 225 11.50 -6.12 25.23
CA MET A 225 10.85 -5.54 24.05
C MET A 225 10.68 -4.03 24.18
N ILE A 226 10.76 -3.33 23.05
CA ILE A 226 10.49 -1.89 22.95
C ILE A 226 9.07 -1.72 22.41
N ASN A 227 8.22 -1.00 23.15
CA ASN A 227 6.91 -0.64 22.65
C ASN A 227 6.99 0.57 21.70
N THR A 228 6.26 0.53 20.59
CA THR A 228 6.26 1.60 19.59
C THR A 228 4.84 2.07 19.25
N CYS A 229 4.75 3.22 18.59
CA CYS A 229 3.48 3.82 18.17
C CYS A 229 3.24 3.66 16.66
N ASN A 230 1.97 3.54 16.28
CA ASN A 230 1.46 3.59 14.90
C ASN A 230 0.36 4.65 14.82
N GLY A 231 0.19 5.31 13.68
CA GLY A 231 -0.87 6.29 13.49
C GLY A 231 -0.54 7.37 12.46
N TRP A 232 -1.45 8.31 12.26
CA TRP A 232 -1.14 9.56 11.52
C TRP A 232 -0.27 10.52 12.34
N TYR A 233 -0.36 10.46 13.68
CA TYR A 233 0.40 11.28 14.61
C TYR A 233 0.80 10.45 15.84
N CYS A 234 2.08 10.51 16.22
CA CYS A 234 2.62 9.87 17.43
C CYS A 234 3.44 10.86 18.29
N ASP A 235 3.25 12.16 18.12
CA ASP A 235 3.96 13.18 18.90
C ASP A 235 3.59 13.15 20.39
N ASN A 236 2.39 12.68 20.76
CA ASN A 236 1.98 12.50 22.15
C ASN A 236 2.34 11.12 22.74
N PHE A 237 2.84 10.19 21.94
CA PHE A 237 3.26 8.88 22.45
C PHE A 237 4.48 9.01 23.36
N THR A 238 4.47 8.26 24.47
CA THR A 238 5.60 8.10 25.38
C THR A 238 5.85 6.60 25.58
N PRO A 239 7.09 6.10 25.41
CA PRO A 239 7.40 4.71 25.69
C PRO A 239 7.14 4.39 27.17
N THR A 240 6.65 3.19 27.47
CA THR A 240 6.30 2.83 28.85
C THR A 240 7.52 2.50 29.70
N ASN A 241 8.62 2.09 29.06
CA ASN A 241 9.91 1.96 29.71
C ASN A 241 10.74 3.24 29.51
N PRO A 242 11.11 3.98 30.57
CA PRO A 242 11.88 5.21 30.44
C PRO A 242 13.29 5.01 29.89
N ASN A 243 13.80 3.77 29.85
CA ASN A 243 15.11 3.42 29.26
C ASN A 243 15.00 2.97 27.80
N THR A 244 13.89 3.30 27.12
CA THR A 244 13.70 3.02 25.70
C THR A 244 13.43 4.31 24.95
N PRO A 245 13.90 4.41 23.69
CA PRO A 245 13.67 5.61 22.90
C PRO A 245 12.23 5.69 22.42
N LYS A 246 11.78 6.90 22.12
CA LYS A 246 10.48 7.14 21.49
C LYS A 246 10.55 6.79 19.99
N MET A 247 9.78 5.78 19.59
CA MET A 247 9.81 5.19 18.24
C MET A 247 8.42 5.13 17.60
N TRP A 248 8.34 5.50 16.33
CA TRP A 248 7.13 5.49 15.51
C TRP A 248 7.30 4.54 14.33
N THR A 249 6.69 3.36 14.41
CA THR A 249 6.84 2.27 13.41
C THR A 249 5.91 2.41 12.22
N GLU A 250 4.80 3.14 12.32
CA GLU A 250 3.94 3.40 11.17
C GLU A 250 3.38 4.82 11.18
N ASN A 251 4.03 5.72 10.46
CA ASN A 251 3.46 7.00 10.06
C ASN A 251 2.66 6.80 8.79
N TRP A 252 1.33 6.79 8.90
CA TRP A 252 0.46 6.50 7.75
C TRP A 252 0.50 7.62 6.70
N THR A 253 1.13 7.39 5.56
CA THR A 253 1.38 8.43 4.53
C THR A 253 0.16 8.85 3.73
N GLY A 254 -0.95 8.13 3.93
CA GLY A 254 -2.22 8.21 3.25
C GLY A 254 -3.11 7.11 3.84
N TRP A 255 -3.81 6.38 2.98
CA TRP A 255 -4.60 5.22 3.39
C TRP A 255 -4.75 4.22 2.22
N PHE A 256 -5.11 2.98 2.53
CA PHE A 256 -5.37 1.97 1.51
C PHE A 256 -6.68 2.24 0.74
N ARG A 257 -6.81 1.62 -0.44
CA ARG A 257 -7.99 1.72 -1.30
C ARG A 257 -8.85 0.46 -1.22
N SER A 258 -10.16 0.63 -1.23
CA SER A 258 -11.14 -0.46 -1.24
C SER A 258 -12.02 -0.40 -2.50
N TRP A 259 -12.53 -1.57 -2.92
CA TRP A 259 -13.53 -1.62 -3.99
C TRP A 259 -14.82 -0.91 -3.56
N GLY A 260 -15.32 0.01 -4.38
CA GLY A 260 -16.44 0.88 -4.05
C GLY A 260 -16.08 2.12 -3.21
N GLY A 261 -14.82 2.24 -2.77
CA GLY A 261 -14.30 3.40 -2.06
C GLY A 261 -13.73 4.47 -3.00
N ALA A 262 -13.71 5.72 -2.51
CA ALA A 262 -12.94 6.81 -3.10
C ALA A 262 -11.43 6.64 -2.81
N ILE A 263 -10.60 7.48 -3.43
CA ILE A 263 -9.14 7.45 -3.28
C ILE A 263 -8.73 8.44 -2.19
N PRO A 264 -8.21 7.96 -1.05
CA PRO A 264 -7.71 8.82 0.02
C PRO A 264 -6.31 9.33 -0.27
N HIS A 265 -6.10 10.62 0.00
CA HIS A 265 -4.81 11.30 -0.05
C HIS A 265 -4.50 11.93 1.29
N ARG A 266 -3.21 12.16 1.60
CA ARG A 266 -2.76 12.93 2.76
C ARG A 266 -1.68 13.91 2.28
N THR A 267 -1.86 15.20 2.57
CA THR A 267 -0.99 16.24 2.02
C THR A 267 0.46 16.10 2.51
N ALA A 268 1.42 16.57 1.71
CA ALA A 268 2.84 16.52 2.03
C ALA A 268 3.16 17.31 3.32
N GLU A 269 2.47 18.43 3.49
CA GLU A 269 2.60 19.36 4.60
C GLU A 269 2.16 18.72 5.92
N ASP A 270 1.05 17.97 5.92
CA ASP A 270 0.56 17.29 7.12
C ASP A 270 1.47 16.12 7.51
N VAL A 271 1.94 15.33 6.54
CA VAL A 271 2.91 14.26 6.80
C VAL A 271 4.20 14.87 7.39
N ALA A 272 4.70 15.96 6.80
CA ALA A 272 5.87 16.65 7.31
C ALA A 272 5.65 17.26 8.71
N PHE A 273 4.47 17.84 8.96
CA PHE A 273 4.07 18.36 10.27
C PHE A 273 4.12 17.25 11.32
N ALA A 274 3.50 16.11 11.05
CA ALA A 274 3.44 15.00 11.98
C ALA A 274 4.85 14.48 12.33
N VAL A 275 5.73 14.35 11.34
CA VAL A 275 7.13 13.94 11.56
C VAL A 275 7.91 15.00 12.34
N ALA A 276 7.85 16.26 11.93
CA ALA A 276 8.55 17.34 12.62
C ALA A 276 8.08 17.50 14.08
N ARG A 277 6.78 17.36 14.36
CA ARG A 277 6.21 17.33 15.71
C ARG A 277 6.70 16.14 16.53
N PHE A 278 6.80 14.97 15.92
CA PHE A 278 7.34 13.78 16.57
C PHE A 278 8.80 13.98 17.00
N PHE A 279 9.65 14.53 16.12
CA PHE A 279 11.04 14.86 16.46
C PHE A 279 11.14 16.04 17.45
N GLN A 280 10.28 17.06 17.32
CA GLN A 280 10.17 18.16 18.28
C GLN A 280 9.96 17.62 19.71
N THR A 281 9.13 16.58 19.86
CA THR A 281 8.75 15.98 21.14
C THR A 281 9.61 14.77 21.55
N GLY A 282 10.87 14.71 21.08
CA GLY A 282 11.89 13.76 21.55
C GLY A 282 11.97 12.44 20.78
N GLY A 283 11.24 12.30 19.67
CA GLY A 283 11.33 11.13 18.80
C GLY A 283 12.70 11.01 18.11
N THR A 284 13.18 9.78 17.92
CA THR A 284 14.48 9.50 17.26
C THR A 284 14.42 8.40 16.20
N PHE A 285 13.31 7.68 16.10
CA PHE A 285 13.02 6.72 15.03
C PHE A 285 11.63 6.98 14.47
N GLN A 286 11.52 7.22 13.17
CA GLN A 286 10.24 7.36 12.46
C GLN A 286 10.26 6.55 11.18
N ASN A 287 9.20 5.78 10.94
CA ASN A 287 8.99 4.99 9.74
C ASN A 287 7.74 5.45 8.96
N TYR A 288 7.87 5.65 7.65
CA TYR A 288 6.73 5.91 6.76
C TYR A 288 6.02 4.62 6.34
N TYR A 289 4.75 4.49 6.70
CA TYR A 289 3.89 3.40 6.24
C TYR A 289 2.85 3.97 5.27
N MET A 290 3.05 3.96 3.96
CA MET A 290 4.12 3.31 3.19
C MET A 290 5.08 4.33 2.59
N TYR A 291 6.35 3.95 2.41
CA TYR A 291 7.25 4.74 1.56
C TYR A 291 7.12 4.36 0.08
N HIS A 292 6.96 3.07 -0.19
CA HIS A 292 6.42 2.52 -1.44
C HIS A 292 5.36 1.49 -1.09
N GLY A 293 4.12 1.77 -1.47
CA GLY A 293 3.01 0.86 -1.21
C GLY A 293 2.95 -0.30 -2.20
N GLY A 294 2.99 0.00 -3.51
CA GLY A 294 3.07 -0.99 -4.59
C GLY A 294 1.74 -1.64 -4.95
N THR A 295 1.78 -2.89 -5.39
CA THR A 295 0.63 -3.62 -5.96
C THR A 295 0.39 -4.94 -5.23
N ASN A 296 -0.86 -5.25 -4.90
CA ASN A 296 -1.32 -6.55 -4.42
C ASN A 296 -1.41 -7.56 -5.57
N PHE A 297 -0.27 -8.04 -6.08
CA PHE A 297 -0.24 -9.02 -7.18
C PHE A 297 -0.93 -10.34 -6.81
N GLY A 298 -1.38 -11.08 -7.83
CA GLY A 298 -2.02 -12.37 -7.63
C GLY A 298 -3.36 -12.28 -6.89
N ARG A 299 -3.68 -13.33 -6.11
CA ARG A 299 -4.95 -13.44 -5.39
C ARG A 299 -4.80 -13.54 -3.86
N THR A 300 -3.60 -13.85 -3.36
CA THR A 300 -3.29 -14.10 -1.95
C THR A 300 -2.63 -12.89 -1.26
N SER A 301 -2.61 -11.72 -1.92
CA SER A 301 -1.97 -10.51 -1.41
C SER A 301 -2.93 -9.61 -0.65
N GLY A 302 -3.78 -8.80 -1.30
CA GLY A 302 -4.69 -7.87 -0.62
C GLY A 302 -5.98 -8.53 -0.11
N GLY A 303 -6.48 -8.10 1.06
CA GLY A 303 -7.82 -8.49 1.54
C GLY A 303 -8.21 -7.94 2.92
N PRO A 304 -9.51 -7.96 3.26
CA PRO A 304 -10.66 -8.21 2.37
C PRO A 304 -11.08 -6.93 1.62
N TYR A 305 -11.65 -7.08 0.42
CA TYR A 305 -12.17 -5.98 -0.43
C TYR A 305 -11.18 -4.86 -0.78
N LEU A 306 -9.89 -5.11 -0.62
CA LEU A 306 -8.88 -4.16 -1.04
C LEU A 306 -8.67 -4.20 -2.53
N THR A 307 -8.41 -3.03 -3.10
CA THR A 307 -8.06 -2.95 -4.52
C THR A 307 -6.71 -3.63 -4.78
N THR A 308 -6.44 -3.90 -6.05
CA THR A 308 -5.14 -4.42 -6.47
C THR A 308 -4.05 -3.38 -6.30
N SER A 309 -4.36 -2.10 -6.47
CA SER A 309 -3.46 -1.01 -6.08
C SER A 309 -3.31 -0.97 -4.56
N TYR A 310 -2.07 -0.86 -4.08
CA TYR A 310 -1.73 -0.51 -2.70
C TYR A 310 -0.89 0.77 -2.67
N ASP A 311 -1.20 1.73 -3.54
CA ASP A 311 -0.47 2.99 -3.71
C ASP A 311 -0.25 3.79 -2.40
N TYR A 312 -1.27 3.81 -1.53
CA TYR A 312 -1.23 4.44 -0.19
C TYR A 312 -0.96 5.97 -0.18
N ASP A 313 -1.00 6.63 -1.33
CA ASP A 313 -0.47 8.00 -1.51
C ASP A 313 0.97 8.10 -0.97
N ALA A 314 1.77 7.06 -1.21
CA ALA A 314 3.13 6.95 -0.73
C ALA A 314 4.08 7.93 -1.46
N PRO A 315 5.22 8.33 -0.85
CA PRO A 315 6.26 9.11 -1.50
C PRO A 315 6.79 8.50 -2.81
N LEU A 316 6.81 7.18 -2.93
CA LEU A 316 6.98 6.47 -4.19
C LEU A 316 5.64 5.82 -4.57
N ASP A 317 5.09 6.22 -5.72
CA ASP A 317 3.76 5.74 -6.16
C ASP A 317 3.73 4.21 -6.37
N GLU A 318 2.55 3.65 -6.66
CA GLU A 318 2.37 2.22 -6.97
C GLU A 318 3.39 1.68 -8.00
N TYR A 319 3.84 2.53 -8.92
CA TYR A 319 4.70 2.15 -10.04
C TYR A 319 6.19 2.46 -9.81
N GLY A 320 6.54 3.05 -8.66
CA GLY A 320 7.90 3.45 -8.29
C GLY A 320 8.32 4.84 -8.76
N ASN A 321 7.41 5.67 -9.27
CA ASN A 321 7.71 7.07 -9.61
C ASN A 321 7.77 7.94 -8.35
N LEU A 322 8.45 9.09 -8.44
CA LEU A 322 8.45 10.07 -7.35
C LEU A 322 7.09 10.76 -7.27
N ASN A 323 6.36 10.57 -6.17
CA ASN A 323 5.12 11.29 -5.87
C ASN A 323 5.47 12.69 -5.36
N GLN A 324 5.47 13.65 -6.28
CA GLN A 324 5.85 15.04 -6.04
C GLN A 324 4.59 15.90 -5.82
N PRO A 325 4.56 16.74 -4.76
CA PRO A 325 5.70 17.23 -4.00
C PRO A 325 6.08 16.43 -2.74
N LYS A 326 5.31 15.39 -2.38
CA LYS A 326 5.48 14.68 -1.10
C LYS A 326 6.89 14.14 -0.89
N TRP A 327 7.44 13.43 -1.88
CA TRP A 327 8.80 12.89 -1.79
C TRP A 327 9.85 14.00 -1.62
N GLY A 328 9.77 15.07 -2.42
CA GLY A 328 10.74 16.17 -2.36
C GLY A 328 10.64 16.97 -1.07
N HIS A 329 9.43 17.23 -0.58
CA HIS A 329 9.20 17.96 0.67
C HIS A 329 9.74 17.19 1.87
N LEU A 330 9.48 15.89 1.94
CA LEU A 330 10.03 15.01 2.98
C LEU A 330 11.55 14.90 2.88
N LYS A 331 12.12 14.86 1.67
CA LYS A 331 13.58 14.89 1.48
C LYS A 331 14.24 16.12 2.10
N GLU A 332 13.65 17.31 1.94
CA GLU A 332 14.17 18.52 2.57
C GLU A 332 14.03 18.48 4.10
N LEU A 333 12.92 17.94 4.63
CA LEU A 333 12.77 17.68 6.07
C LEU A 333 13.88 16.77 6.60
N HIS A 334 14.13 15.64 5.93
CA HIS A 334 15.14 14.66 6.32
C HIS A 334 16.53 15.26 6.38
N LYS A 335 16.92 16.05 5.38
CA LYS A 335 18.23 16.74 5.36
C LYS A 335 18.44 17.58 6.61
N VAL A 336 17.43 18.35 7.02
CA VAL A 336 17.51 19.22 8.20
C VAL A 336 17.53 18.41 9.50
N LEU A 337 16.73 17.34 9.61
CA LEU A 337 16.74 16.46 10.77
C LEU A 337 18.09 15.73 10.95
N ILE A 338 18.68 15.22 9.87
CA ILE A 338 20.01 14.58 9.91
C ILE A 338 21.10 15.59 10.24
N LYS A 339 21.03 16.82 9.73
CA LYS A 339 21.94 17.91 10.14
C LYS A 339 21.86 18.18 11.65
N MET A 340 20.69 17.97 12.25
CA MET A 340 20.43 18.11 13.67
C MET A 340 20.66 16.81 14.47
N GLU A 341 21.20 15.73 13.88
CA GLU A 341 21.32 14.42 14.55
C GLU A 341 22.00 14.54 15.92
N LYS A 342 23.08 15.32 16.03
CA LYS A 342 23.80 15.50 17.29
C LYS A 342 22.96 16.20 18.37
N THR A 343 22.29 17.30 18.03
CA THR A 343 21.46 18.03 19.00
C THR A 343 20.21 17.22 19.38
N LEU A 344 19.58 16.53 18.43
CA LEU A 344 18.44 15.64 18.70
C LEU A 344 18.79 14.47 19.64
N THR A 345 19.99 13.90 19.48
CA THR A 345 20.41 12.70 20.23
C THR A 345 21.15 12.99 21.54
N HIS A 346 21.75 14.16 21.71
CA HIS A 346 22.54 14.50 22.91
C HIS A 346 22.07 15.77 23.60
N GLY A 347 21.16 16.54 22.98
CA GLY A 347 20.72 17.82 23.50
C GLY A 347 19.77 17.69 24.70
N ASN A 348 20.00 18.55 25.69
CA ASN A 348 19.03 18.83 26.74
C ASN A 348 17.83 19.53 26.13
N ILE A 349 16.64 19.03 26.42
CA ILE A 349 15.39 19.53 25.86
C ILE A 349 14.81 20.57 26.82
N SER A 350 14.47 21.76 26.32
CA SER A 350 13.65 22.74 27.01
C SER A 350 12.54 23.27 26.10
N ASN A 351 11.46 23.74 26.71
CA ASN A 351 10.29 24.23 25.98
C ASN A 351 9.92 25.64 26.44
N VAL A 352 9.43 26.44 25.48
CA VAL A 352 8.79 27.73 25.72
C VAL A 352 7.38 27.63 25.13
N ASP A 353 6.37 27.91 25.95
CA ASP A 353 4.98 28.00 25.52
C ASP A 353 4.62 29.47 25.26
N PHE A 354 4.17 29.77 24.05
CA PHE A 354 3.71 31.10 23.65
C PHE A 354 2.18 31.24 23.72
N GLY A 355 1.48 30.19 24.16
CA GLY A 355 0.02 30.09 24.14
C GLY A 355 -0.54 29.75 22.76
N ASN A 356 -1.86 29.54 22.69
CA ASN A 356 -2.58 29.25 21.43
C ASN A 356 -2.01 28.07 20.62
N SER A 357 -1.48 27.06 21.30
CA SER A 357 -0.84 25.87 20.70
C SER A 357 0.46 26.17 19.95
N VAL A 358 1.14 27.28 20.31
CA VAL A 358 2.43 27.68 19.75
C VAL A 358 3.54 27.43 20.76
N THR A 359 4.54 26.67 20.36
CA THR A 359 5.64 26.22 21.23
C THR A 359 6.99 26.35 20.54
N ALA A 360 8.04 26.68 21.29
CA ALA A 360 9.41 26.47 20.87
C ALA A 360 10.05 25.36 21.71
N THR A 361 10.69 24.40 21.05
CA THR A 361 11.48 23.35 21.70
C THR A 361 12.94 23.50 21.30
N ILE A 362 13.81 23.56 22.29
CA ILE A 362 15.25 23.76 22.13
C ILE A 362 15.96 22.47 22.53
N TYR A 363 16.84 21.99 21.65
CA TYR A 363 17.79 20.91 21.89
C TYR A 363 19.18 21.51 22.04
N ALA A 364 19.67 21.66 23.27
CA ALA A 364 20.93 22.35 23.58
C ALA A 364 22.06 21.37 23.92
N THR A 365 23.21 21.55 23.27
CA THR A 365 24.48 20.88 23.58
C THR A 365 25.56 21.93 23.88
N GLU A 366 26.73 21.51 24.35
CA GLU A 366 27.87 22.42 24.53
C GLU A 366 28.36 23.06 23.22
N GLU A 367 28.12 22.40 22.08
CA GLU A 367 28.58 22.84 20.76
C GLU A 367 27.56 23.72 20.00
N GLY A 368 26.33 23.81 20.51
CA GLY A 368 25.26 24.56 19.86
C GLY A 368 23.88 23.99 20.15
N SER A 369 22.87 24.64 19.57
CA SER A 369 21.46 24.31 19.80
C SER A 369 20.70 24.24 18.48
N GLY A 370 19.75 23.31 18.40
CA GLY A 370 18.75 23.26 17.35
C GLY A 370 17.35 23.48 17.92
N CYS A 371 16.49 24.17 17.17
CA CYS A 371 15.17 24.61 17.62
C CYS A 371 14.06 24.17 16.67
N PHE A 372 12.92 23.84 17.25
CA PHE A 372 11.65 23.62 16.55
C PHE A 372 10.65 24.64 17.05
N PHE A 373 10.00 25.37 16.15
CA PHE A 373 8.87 26.24 16.48
C PHE A 373 7.61 25.61 15.90
N GLY A 374 6.80 25.00 16.77
CA GLY A 374 5.57 24.32 16.38
C GLY A 374 4.35 25.19 16.61
N ASN A 375 3.48 25.28 15.61
CA ASN A 375 2.15 25.87 15.69
C ASN A 375 1.11 24.79 15.38
N ALA A 376 0.48 24.23 16.42
CA ALA A 376 -0.58 23.24 16.27
C ALA A 376 -1.98 23.87 16.17
N ASN A 377 -2.09 25.20 16.06
CA ASN A 377 -3.34 25.86 15.73
C ASN A 377 -3.75 25.49 14.29
N THR A 378 -5.02 25.16 14.08
CA THR A 378 -5.50 24.67 12.78
C THR A 378 -5.93 25.79 11.83
N THR A 379 -5.99 27.05 12.29
CA THR A 379 -6.55 28.15 11.51
C THR A 379 -5.63 29.37 11.41
N THR A 380 -4.91 29.73 12.48
CA THR A 380 -4.16 30.99 12.53
C THR A 380 -2.65 30.81 12.55
N ASP A 381 -1.97 31.53 11.67
CA ASP A 381 -0.52 31.73 11.71
C ASP A 381 -0.12 32.47 13.00
N ALA A 382 1.10 32.24 13.48
CA ALA A 382 1.63 32.86 14.68
C ALA A 382 2.92 33.63 14.35
N THR A 383 3.06 34.84 14.91
CA THR A 383 4.33 35.56 14.95
C THR A 383 4.90 35.47 16.36
N ILE A 384 6.07 34.84 16.51
CA ILE A 384 6.75 34.71 17.80
C ILE A 384 8.06 35.50 17.82
N THR A 385 8.41 36.05 18.97
CA THR A 385 9.72 36.67 19.20
C THR A 385 10.60 35.70 19.99
N PHE A 386 11.70 35.26 19.40
CA PHE A 386 12.67 34.36 20.03
C PHE A 386 14.08 34.94 19.89
N HIS A 387 14.77 35.11 21.03
CA HIS A 387 16.10 35.74 21.11
C HIS A 387 16.22 37.09 20.34
N GLY A 388 15.15 37.90 20.37
CA GLY A 388 15.12 39.22 19.73
C GLY A 388 14.85 39.20 18.22
N SER A 389 14.61 38.04 17.61
CA SER A 389 14.19 37.89 16.21
C SER A 389 12.72 37.47 16.13
N GLU A 390 12.01 37.94 15.11
CA GLU A 390 10.62 37.56 14.85
C GLU A 390 10.54 36.42 13.83
N TYR A 391 9.67 35.45 14.10
CA TYR A 391 9.43 34.30 13.22
C TYR A 391 7.93 34.14 12.99
N VAL A 392 7.55 33.98 11.72
CA VAL A 392 6.19 33.63 11.33
C VAL A 392 6.11 32.11 11.15
N VAL A 393 5.30 31.47 11.99
CA VAL A 393 5.04 30.02 11.99
C VAL A 393 3.60 29.80 11.50
N PRO A 394 3.40 29.35 10.24
CA PRO A 394 2.08 29.07 9.71
C PRO A 394 1.24 28.15 10.58
N ALA A 395 -0.09 28.25 10.48
CA ALA A 395 -1.01 27.31 11.12
C ALA A 395 -0.66 25.86 10.74
N TRP A 396 -0.79 24.95 11.70
CA TRP A 396 -0.50 23.52 11.53
C TRP A 396 0.87 23.24 10.91
N SER A 397 1.90 23.92 11.41
CA SER A 397 3.26 23.81 10.89
C SER A 397 4.34 23.75 11.96
N VAL A 398 5.52 23.28 11.57
CA VAL A 398 6.74 23.34 12.39
C VAL A 398 7.85 23.99 11.58
N SER A 399 8.42 25.09 12.08
CA SER A 399 9.66 25.67 11.59
C SER A 399 10.86 25.03 12.28
N ILE A 400 11.88 24.64 11.52
CA ILE A 400 13.08 23.94 12.02
C ILE A 400 14.31 24.82 11.76
N LEU A 401 15.04 25.08 12.85
CA LEU A 401 16.20 25.96 12.90
C LEU A 401 17.39 25.18 13.49
N PRO A 402 18.26 24.58 12.67
CA PRO A 402 19.40 23.79 13.15
C PRO A 402 20.39 24.53 14.04
N ASP A 403 20.41 25.86 13.96
CA ASP A 403 21.26 26.77 14.72
C ASP A 403 20.48 27.66 15.71
N CYS A 404 19.16 27.41 15.88
CA CYS A 404 18.24 28.25 16.64
C CYS A 404 18.16 29.73 16.19
N LYS A 405 18.58 30.05 14.96
CA LYS A 405 18.60 31.42 14.41
C LYS A 405 17.95 31.50 13.03
N ASN A 406 18.31 30.63 12.11
CA ASN A 406 17.84 30.67 10.72
C ASN A 406 16.84 29.54 10.45
N GLU A 407 15.65 29.89 9.96
CA GLU A 407 14.69 28.90 9.48
C GLU A 407 15.21 28.27 8.18
N GLU A 408 15.57 26.99 8.25
CA GLU A 408 15.99 26.22 7.06
C GLU A 408 14.80 25.53 6.40
N TYR A 409 13.81 25.10 7.19
CA TYR A 409 12.64 24.38 6.73
C TYR A 409 11.40 24.75 7.55
N ASN A 410 10.23 24.79 6.90
CA ASN A 410 8.94 24.80 7.55
C ASN A 410 8.01 23.81 6.86
N THR A 411 7.26 23.04 7.63
CA THR A 411 6.43 21.93 7.11
C THR A 411 5.29 22.40 6.20
N ALA A 412 4.86 23.65 6.26
CA ALA A 412 3.83 24.23 5.39
C ALA A 412 4.39 25.01 4.19
N LYS A 413 5.71 25.24 4.11
CA LYS A 413 6.37 25.97 3.01
C LYS A 413 6.97 24.98 2.00
N VAL A 414 6.13 24.42 1.14
CA VAL A 414 6.54 23.45 0.10
C VAL A 414 7.37 24.17 -0.98
N ASN A 415 8.61 23.72 -1.18
CA ASN A 415 9.51 24.23 -2.24
C ASN A 415 9.80 23.18 -3.32
N ALA A 416 9.42 21.92 -3.10
CA ALA A 416 9.58 20.86 -4.08
C ALA A 416 8.60 21.06 -5.24
N GLN A 417 9.00 20.63 -6.44
CA GLN A 417 8.09 20.60 -7.58
C GLN A 417 6.86 19.72 -7.28
N THR A 418 5.76 19.97 -7.97
CA THR A 418 4.61 19.07 -8.09
C THR A 418 4.64 18.42 -9.47
N SER A 419 4.37 17.12 -9.56
CA SER A 419 4.31 16.42 -10.84
C SER A 419 2.91 15.86 -11.09
N LEU A 420 2.30 16.23 -12.21
CA LEU A 420 1.04 15.64 -12.67
C LEU A 420 1.36 14.46 -13.59
N MET A 421 1.08 13.26 -13.11
CA MET A 421 1.28 12.04 -13.88
C MET A 421 0.14 11.85 -14.89
N VAL A 422 0.50 11.49 -16.12
CA VAL A 422 -0.45 11.21 -17.20
C VAL A 422 -0.31 9.77 -17.68
N LYS A 423 -1.39 9.22 -18.24
CA LYS A 423 -1.39 7.90 -18.88
C LYS A 423 -1.31 8.09 -20.39
N LYS A 424 -0.09 7.95 -20.96
CA LYS A 424 0.15 8.10 -22.41
C LYS A 424 -0.24 6.81 -23.13
N SER A 425 -0.76 6.93 -24.35
CA SER A 425 -1.14 5.78 -25.17
C SER A 425 0.09 4.99 -25.62
N ASN A 426 -0.09 3.70 -25.91
CA ASN A 426 0.98 2.86 -26.44
C ASN A 426 1.40 3.31 -27.84
N GLU A 427 2.69 3.61 -28.03
CA GLU A 427 3.31 4.02 -29.31
C GLU A 427 4.06 2.87 -30.01
N ALA A 428 4.08 1.66 -29.44
CA ALA A 428 4.83 0.51 -29.99
C ALA A 428 4.20 -0.11 -31.26
N GLU A 429 2.95 0.25 -31.58
CA GLU A 429 2.22 -0.18 -32.77
C GLU A 429 1.82 1.09 -33.55
N GLU A 430 1.90 1.05 -34.90
CA GLU A 430 1.54 2.18 -35.78
C GLU A 430 0.06 2.56 -35.60
N GLU A 431 -0.21 3.50 -34.68
CA GLU A 431 -1.54 3.78 -34.11
C GLU A 431 -2.20 2.53 -33.48
N PRO A 432 -3.11 2.64 -32.49
CA PRO A 432 -3.55 1.46 -31.76
C PRO A 432 -4.47 0.63 -32.65
N ALA A 433 -3.90 -0.30 -33.42
CA ALA A 433 -4.65 -1.44 -33.92
C ALA A 433 -5.26 -2.08 -32.67
N SER A 434 -6.59 -1.99 -32.54
CA SER A 434 -7.34 -2.59 -31.44
C SER A 434 -6.83 -4.01 -31.20
N LEU A 435 -6.55 -4.35 -29.93
CA LEU A 435 -6.06 -5.68 -29.56
C LEU A 435 -6.92 -6.76 -30.24
N LYS A 436 -6.26 -7.74 -30.86
CA LYS A 436 -6.96 -8.84 -31.55
C LYS A 436 -7.27 -9.94 -30.56
N TRP A 437 -8.54 -10.07 -30.21
CA TRP A 437 -8.99 -10.99 -29.17
C TRP A 437 -9.41 -12.34 -29.74
N VAL A 438 -9.07 -13.39 -29.01
CA VAL A 438 -9.77 -14.66 -29.04
C VAL A 438 -10.46 -14.86 -27.69
N TRP A 439 -11.53 -15.64 -27.67
CA TRP A 439 -12.34 -15.81 -26.47
C TRP A 439 -12.91 -17.22 -26.36
N ARG A 440 -13.34 -17.59 -25.16
CA ARG A 440 -14.19 -18.76 -24.94
C ARG A 440 -14.99 -18.57 -23.66
N PRO A 441 -16.20 -19.15 -23.55
CA PRO A 441 -16.92 -19.14 -22.29
C PRO A 441 -16.19 -20.01 -21.26
N GLU A 442 -16.24 -19.61 -20.00
CA GLU A 442 -15.96 -20.51 -18.89
C GLU A 442 -16.95 -21.67 -18.94
N ILE A 443 -16.44 -22.89 -18.89
CA ILE A 443 -17.29 -24.07 -18.91
C ILE A 443 -17.78 -24.31 -17.49
N ILE A 444 -19.00 -23.87 -17.23
CA ILE A 444 -19.74 -24.27 -16.04
C ILE A 444 -20.25 -25.69 -16.30
N ASP A 445 -19.50 -26.67 -15.81
CA ASP A 445 -19.71 -28.10 -16.05
C ASP A 445 -21.17 -28.53 -15.78
N GLY A 446 -21.77 -29.29 -16.71
CA GLY A 446 -23.07 -29.93 -16.52
C GLY A 446 -23.18 -30.69 -15.18
N PRO A 447 -22.18 -31.50 -14.77
CA PRO A 447 -22.12 -32.10 -13.45
C PRO A 447 -22.27 -31.13 -12.27
N VAL A 448 -21.71 -29.92 -12.33
CA VAL A 448 -21.85 -28.90 -11.26
C VAL A 448 -23.31 -28.42 -11.21
N LEU A 449 -23.90 -28.15 -12.37
CA LEU A 449 -25.31 -27.75 -12.46
C LEU A 449 -26.28 -28.91 -12.11
N GLU A 450 -25.83 -30.15 -12.20
CA GLU A 450 -26.52 -31.37 -11.75
C GLU A 450 -26.26 -31.71 -10.26
N GLY A 451 -25.47 -30.90 -9.53
CA GLY A 451 -25.21 -31.09 -8.10
C GLY A 451 -24.09 -32.09 -7.75
N LYS A 452 -23.22 -32.44 -8.71
CA LYS A 452 -22.07 -33.33 -8.51
C LYS A 452 -20.81 -32.52 -8.17
N GLY A 453 -20.41 -32.58 -6.90
CA GLY A 453 -19.17 -31.97 -6.40
C GLY A 453 -18.03 -32.97 -6.20
N LYS A 454 -16.85 -32.46 -5.81
CA LYS A 454 -15.70 -33.26 -5.37
C LYS A 454 -15.93 -33.90 -3.99
N PHE A 455 -16.68 -33.23 -3.12
CA PHE A 455 -17.05 -33.72 -1.79
C PHE A 455 -18.43 -33.19 -1.37
N ALA A 456 -19.00 -33.71 -0.28
CA ALA A 456 -20.31 -33.31 0.21
C ALA A 456 -20.38 -33.29 1.74
N ALA A 457 -21.25 -32.44 2.29
CA ALA A 457 -21.55 -32.34 3.72
C ALA A 457 -23.05 -32.11 3.94
N SER A 458 -23.60 -32.59 5.06
CA SER A 458 -25.01 -32.35 5.45
C SER A 458 -25.22 -31.03 6.18
N LYS A 459 -24.44 -30.01 5.81
CA LYS A 459 -24.48 -28.65 6.34
C LYS A 459 -23.73 -27.72 5.38
N LEU A 460 -23.99 -26.43 5.48
CA LEU A 460 -23.13 -25.40 4.91
C LEU A 460 -21.75 -25.41 5.58
N ILE A 461 -20.70 -25.19 4.79
CA ILE A 461 -19.31 -25.11 5.27
C ILE A 461 -18.79 -23.70 5.08
N ASP A 462 -17.83 -23.31 5.93
CA ASP A 462 -17.07 -22.08 5.73
C ASP A 462 -16.14 -22.26 4.52
N GLN A 463 -16.11 -21.28 3.62
CA GLN A 463 -15.25 -21.31 2.45
C GLN A 463 -13.75 -21.41 2.81
N LYS A 464 -13.32 -20.93 3.97
CA LYS A 464 -11.91 -21.10 4.40
C LYS A 464 -11.50 -22.57 4.59
N GLN A 465 -12.45 -23.49 4.70
CA GLN A 465 -12.15 -24.94 4.83
C GLN A 465 -11.49 -25.55 3.58
N ILE A 466 -11.52 -24.84 2.44
CA ILE A 466 -10.82 -25.24 1.21
C ILE A 466 -9.42 -24.62 1.08
N ASN A 467 -8.84 -24.12 2.18
CA ASN A 467 -7.48 -23.55 2.24
C ASN A 467 -7.20 -22.37 1.31
N ASP A 468 -8.23 -21.59 0.93
CA ASP A 468 -8.08 -20.44 0.01
C ASP A 468 -7.42 -20.81 -1.33
N GLU A 469 -7.58 -22.07 -1.79
CA GLU A 469 -7.05 -22.57 -3.07
C GLU A 469 -7.59 -21.78 -4.28
N SER A 470 -8.76 -21.17 -4.13
CA SER A 470 -9.42 -20.37 -5.15
C SER A 470 -10.36 -19.36 -4.49
N ASP A 471 -10.57 -18.22 -5.15
CA ASP A 471 -11.62 -17.26 -4.78
C ASP A 471 -13.01 -17.89 -4.85
N TYR A 472 -13.19 -18.85 -5.77
CA TYR A 472 -14.48 -19.43 -6.11
C TYR A 472 -14.72 -20.78 -5.42
N LEU A 473 -15.88 -20.92 -4.78
CA LEU A 473 -16.42 -22.19 -4.26
C LEU A 473 -17.88 -22.36 -4.65
N TRP A 474 -18.18 -23.50 -5.28
CA TRP A 474 -19.55 -23.92 -5.58
C TRP A 474 -20.19 -24.63 -4.39
N TYR A 475 -21.38 -24.19 -4.01
CA TYR A 475 -22.29 -24.80 -3.04
C TYR A 475 -23.51 -25.31 -3.81
N MET A 476 -23.72 -26.62 -3.86
CA MET A 476 -24.80 -27.22 -4.65
C MET A 476 -25.71 -28.08 -3.79
N THR A 477 -27.02 -27.92 -3.93
CA THR A 477 -28.00 -28.75 -3.24
C THR A 477 -29.18 -29.05 -4.14
N SER A 478 -29.99 -30.03 -3.75
CA SER A 478 -31.26 -30.32 -4.39
C SER A 478 -32.41 -30.24 -3.40
N VAL A 479 -33.55 -29.78 -3.89
CA VAL A 479 -34.82 -29.78 -3.17
C VAL A 479 -35.90 -30.42 -4.02
N ASN A 480 -36.61 -31.39 -3.45
CA ASN A 480 -37.74 -32.03 -4.12
C ASN A 480 -39.04 -31.36 -3.63
N LEU A 481 -39.87 -30.92 -4.57
CA LEU A 481 -41.16 -30.26 -4.29
C LEU A 481 -42.28 -31.07 -4.93
N ASN A 482 -43.22 -31.57 -4.13
CA ASN A 482 -44.40 -32.26 -4.66
C ASN A 482 -45.40 -31.25 -5.22
N ASP A 483 -46.31 -31.65 -6.10
CA ASP A 483 -47.32 -30.75 -6.70
C ASP A 483 -48.21 -30.03 -5.66
N ASP A 484 -48.38 -30.61 -4.47
CA ASP A 484 -49.18 -30.09 -3.37
C ASP A 484 -48.36 -29.39 -2.27
N ASP A 485 -47.05 -29.17 -2.48
CA ASP A 485 -46.18 -28.51 -1.49
C ASP A 485 -46.69 -27.09 -1.17
N PRO A 486 -46.87 -26.72 0.12
CA PRO A 486 -47.41 -25.42 0.50
C PRO A 486 -46.51 -24.23 0.12
N ILE A 487 -45.27 -24.48 -0.35
CA ILE A 487 -44.37 -23.44 -0.85
C ILE A 487 -44.86 -22.82 -2.16
N TRP A 488 -45.67 -23.53 -2.94
CA TRP A 488 -46.12 -23.08 -4.26
C TRP A 488 -46.90 -21.78 -4.15
N SER A 489 -46.39 -20.76 -4.82
CA SER A 489 -46.96 -19.43 -4.86
C SER A 489 -46.42 -18.65 -6.04
N ASP A 490 -47.14 -17.60 -6.46
CA ASP A 490 -46.75 -16.78 -7.63
C ASP A 490 -45.41 -16.07 -7.43
N ASN A 491 -45.04 -15.78 -6.18
CA ASN A 491 -43.84 -15.03 -5.81
C ASN A 491 -42.94 -15.83 -4.86
N MET A 492 -42.37 -16.94 -5.34
CA MET A 492 -41.32 -17.65 -4.61
C MET A 492 -39.98 -16.93 -4.76
N THR A 493 -39.23 -16.80 -3.66
CA THR A 493 -37.89 -16.21 -3.65
C THR A 493 -36.85 -17.18 -3.10
N LEU A 494 -35.66 -17.16 -3.69
CA LEU A 494 -34.46 -17.76 -3.13
C LEU A 494 -33.80 -16.71 -2.23
N HIS A 495 -33.67 -17.03 -0.95
CA HIS A 495 -33.04 -16.21 0.06
C HIS A 495 -31.72 -16.89 0.48
N VAL A 496 -30.59 -16.19 0.33
CA VAL A 496 -29.27 -16.67 0.76
C VAL A 496 -28.63 -15.59 1.61
N ASN A 497 -28.30 -15.93 2.86
CA ASN A 497 -27.46 -15.09 3.70
C ASN A 497 -25.99 -15.44 3.47
N GLY A 498 -25.25 -14.49 2.93
CA GLY A 498 -23.85 -14.61 2.56
C GLY A 498 -22.95 -13.81 3.50
N SER A 499 -21.75 -14.34 3.74
CA SER A 499 -20.62 -13.60 4.30
C SER A 499 -19.39 -13.59 3.38
N GLY A 500 -19.53 -14.20 2.21
CA GLY A 500 -18.64 -14.01 1.08
C GLY A 500 -18.81 -12.63 0.47
N HIS A 501 -18.05 -12.38 -0.59
CA HIS A 501 -18.00 -11.04 -1.18
C HIS A 501 -18.89 -10.96 -2.41
N VAL A 502 -18.96 -12.04 -3.20
CA VAL A 502 -19.84 -12.16 -4.36
C VAL A 502 -20.59 -13.49 -4.30
N LEU A 503 -21.84 -13.49 -4.78
CA LEU A 503 -22.63 -14.69 -5.00
C LEU A 503 -23.24 -14.66 -6.41
N HIS A 504 -23.08 -15.75 -7.15
CA HIS A 504 -23.87 -16.05 -8.34
C HIS A 504 -24.80 -17.23 -8.06
N ALA A 505 -26.08 -17.08 -8.37
CA ALA A 505 -27.06 -18.14 -8.19
C ALA A 505 -27.48 -18.74 -9.53
N TYR A 506 -27.58 -20.06 -9.57
CA TYR A 506 -28.10 -20.84 -10.69
C TYR A 506 -29.17 -21.81 -10.17
N VAL A 507 -30.28 -21.91 -10.88
CA VAL A 507 -31.39 -22.80 -10.54
C VAL A 507 -31.76 -23.62 -11.76
N ASN A 508 -31.80 -24.94 -11.59
CA ASN A 508 -32.09 -25.90 -12.67
C ASN A 508 -31.19 -25.73 -13.91
N GLY A 509 -29.93 -25.34 -13.70
CA GLY A 509 -28.94 -25.10 -14.75
C GLY A 509 -29.02 -23.73 -15.41
N GLU A 510 -30.02 -22.90 -15.07
CA GLU A 510 -30.17 -21.55 -15.58
C GLU A 510 -29.61 -20.53 -14.60
N TYR A 511 -28.97 -19.48 -15.11
CA TYR A 511 -28.52 -18.37 -14.29
C TYR A 511 -29.72 -17.59 -13.74
N LEU A 512 -29.72 -17.34 -12.44
CA LEU A 512 -30.73 -16.54 -11.76
C LEU A 512 -30.29 -15.08 -11.64
N ASP A 513 -29.31 -14.80 -10.77
CA ASP A 513 -28.76 -13.46 -10.59
C ASP A 513 -27.39 -13.51 -9.88
N SER A 514 -26.75 -12.34 -9.75
CA SER A 514 -25.53 -12.13 -8.97
C SER A 514 -25.70 -10.94 -8.05
N GLU A 515 -25.06 -11.00 -6.90
CA GLU A 515 -25.01 -9.89 -5.94
C GLU A 515 -23.65 -9.89 -5.24
N TRP A 516 -23.21 -8.71 -4.83
CA TRP A 516 -21.97 -8.54 -4.09
C TRP A 516 -22.21 -7.60 -2.92
N ALA A 517 -21.45 -7.79 -1.86
CA ALA A 517 -21.56 -6.96 -0.67
C ALA A 517 -20.88 -5.60 -0.87
N THR A 518 -21.40 -4.56 -0.24
CA THR A 518 -20.69 -3.27 -0.17
C THR A 518 -19.48 -3.40 0.74
N TYR A 519 -18.39 -2.68 0.44
CA TYR A 519 -17.23 -2.61 1.33
C TYR A 519 -17.64 -2.32 2.79
N GLY A 520 -17.08 -3.09 3.73
CA GLY A 520 -17.40 -3.00 5.15
C GLY A 520 -18.70 -3.70 5.58
N ILE A 521 -19.50 -4.20 4.64
CA ILE A 521 -20.71 -4.99 4.92
C ILE A 521 -20.39 -6.47 4.69
N PHE A 522 -20.22 -7.21 5.78
CA PHE A 522 -19.82 -8.63 5.73
C PHE A 522 -20.97 -9.62 5.88
N ASN A 523 -22.19 -9.15 6.12
CA ASN A 523 -23.40 -9.97 6.10
C ASN A 523 -24.38 -9.32 5.14
N TYR A 524 -24.61 -9.96 4.00
CA TYR A 524 -25.53 -9.47 2.99
C TYR A 524 -26.55 -10.54 2.63
N LYS A 525 -27.68 -10.07 2.12
CA LYS A 525 -28.84 -10.91 1.86
C LYS A 525 -29.16 -10.90 0.37
N PHE A 526 -28.87 -12.00 -0.29
CA PHE A 526 -29.33 -12.25 -1.64
C PHE A 526 -30.79 -12.69 -1.61
N GLU A 527 -31.67 -11.94 -2.27
CA GLU A 527 -33.09 -12.26 -2.37
C GLU A 527 -33.60 -12.04 -3.80
N LYS A 528 -33.89 -13.13 -4.52
CA LYS A 528 -34.33 -13.08 -5.93
C LYS A 528 -35.50 -14.02 -6.17
N GLN A 529 -36.44 -13.59 -7.03
CA GLN A 529 -37.55 -14.43 -7.43
C GLN A 529 -37.05 -15.66 -8.20
N VAL A 530 -37.54 -16.84 -7.85
CA VAL A 530 -37.07 -18.11 -8.41
C VAL A 530 -38.22 -18.88 -9.05
N LYS A 531 -37.96 -19.48 -10.21
CA LYS A 531 -38.88 -20.41 -10.86
C LYS A 531 -38.47 -21.84 -10.54
N LEU A 532 -39.36 -22.55 -9.85
CA LEU A 532 -39.18 -23.95 -9.47
C LEU A 532 -40.22 -24.81 -10.20
N LYS A 533 -39.94 -26.09 -10.35
CA LYS A 533 -40.83 -27.07 -10.99
C LYS A 533 -41.19 -28.20 -10.02
N PRO A 534 -42.34 -28.87 -10.18
CA PRO A 534 -42.61 -30.10 -9.45
C PRO A 534 -41.50 -31.14 -9.65
N GLY A 535 -41.21 -31.88 -8.59
CA GLY A 535 -40.09 -32.80 -8.51
C GLY A 535 -38.77 -32.14 -8.11
N PRO A 536 -37.62 -32.68 -8.57
CA PRO A 536 -36.31 -32.24 -8.13
C PRO A 536 -35.93 -30.90 -8.79
N ASN A 537 -35.50 -29.97 -7.95
CA ASN A 537 -34.88 -28.71 -8.34
C ASN A 537 -33.43 -28.71 -7.88
N GLN A 538 -32.53 -28.25 -8.76
CA GLN A 538 -31.11 -28.08 -8.46
C GLN A 538 -30.82 -26.61 -8.17
N ILE A 539 -30.09 -26.35 -7.09
CA ILE A 539 -29.62 -25.02 -6.72
C ILE A 539 -28.11 -25.08 -6.67
N ALA A 540 -27.44 -24.27 -7.49
CA ALA A 540 -26.00 -24.13 -7.52
C ALA A 540 -25.63 -22.67 -7.25
N LEU A 541 -24.85 -22.45 -6.19
CA LEU A 541 -24.45 -21.15 -5.69
C LEU A 541 -22.93 -21.05 -5.82
N LEU A 542 -22.43 -20.12 -6.62
CA LEU A 542 -21.00 -19.82 -6.73
C LEU A 542 -20.68 -18.64 -5.84
N SER A 543 -20.00 -18.89 -4.73
CA SER A 543 -19.48 -17.81 -3.87
C SER A 543 -18.06 -17.45 -4.30
N ALA A 544 -17.75 -16.14 -4.35
CA ALA A 544 -16.41 -15.63 -4.57
C ALA A 544 -15.93 -14.77 -3.37
N THR A 545 -14.72 -15.03 -2.89
CA THR A 545 -14.01 -14.15 -1.95
C THR A 545 -13.17 -13.11 -2.71
N VAL A 546 -13.00 -11.92 -2.14
CA VAL A 546 -12.15 -10.84 -2.65
C VAL A 546 -11.14 -10.54 -1.53
N GLY A 547 -10.26 -11.53 -1.29
CA GLY A 547 -9.40 -11.58 -0.10
C GLY A 547 -10.16 -11.98 1.18
N LEU A 548 -9.44 -12.21 2.27
CA LEU A 548 -9.96 -12.64 3.57
C LEU A 548 -9.71 -11.58 4.65
N GLN A 549 -10.57 -11.57 5.67
CA GLN A 549 -10.47 -10.70 6.85
C GLN A 549 -9.07 -10.75 7.45
N ASN A 550 -8.49 -9.59 7.76
CA ASN A 550 -7.08 -9.46 8.15
C ASN A 550 -6.86 -8.73 9.48
N TYR A 551 -7.91 -8.15 10.08
CA TYR A 551 -7.81 -7.37 11.31
C TYR A 551 -9.01 -7.60 12.23
N GLY A 552 -8.77 -7.41 13.53
CA GLY A 552 -9.76 -7.53 14.61
C GLY A 552 -9.50 -8.71 15.56
N PRO A 553 -10.11 -8.72 16.75
CA PRO A 553 -10.07 -9.86 17.65
C PRO A 553 -10.84 -11.04 17.05
N MET A 554 -10.29 -12.25 17.13
CA MET A 554 -10.91 -13.49 16.61
C MET A 554 -11.37 -13.37 15.14
N PHE A 555 -10.65 -12.57 14.34
CA PHE A 555 -11.01 -12.33 12.95
C PHE A 555 -11.01 -13.60 12.10
N ASP A 556 -10.24 -14.61 12.54
CA ASP A 556 -10.14 -15.94 11.95
C ASP A 556 -11.46 -16.72 12.01
N LEU A 557 -12.33 -16.42 12.99
CA LEU A 557 -13.64 -17.03 13.18
C LEU A 557 -14.76 -16.40 12.32
N VAL A 558 -14.50 -15.24 11.70
CA VAL A 558 -15.46 -14.60 10.80
C VAL A 558 -15.65 -15.51 9.59
N GLN A 559 -16.84 -16.10 9.45
CA GLN A 559 -17.13 -17.07 8.39
C GLN A 559 -17.04 -16.40 7.01
N SER A 560 -16.62 -17.15 6.00
CA SER A 560 -16.57 -16.67 4.61
C SER A 560 -17.42 -17.57 3.71
N GLY A 561 -17.98 -16.98 2.64
CA GLY A 561 -18.81 -17.71 1.69
C GLY A 561 -20.29 -17.69 2.08
N ILE A 562 -20.90 -18.86 2.28
CA ILE A 562 -22.33 -18.98 2.55
C ILE A 562 -22.53 -19.61 3.94
N PRO A 563 -22.54 -18.82 5.02
CA PRO A 563 -22.78 -19.32 6.37
C PRO A 563 -24.26 -19.72 6.58
N GLY A 564 -25.16 -19.19 5.75
CA GLY A 564 -26.59 -19.45 5.82
C GLY A 564 -27.35 -18.44 6.70
N PRO A 565 -28.69 -18.56 6.75
CA PRO A 565 -29.48 -19.62 6.14
C PRO A 565 -29.58 -19.52 4.61
N VAL A 566 -29.91 -20.64 3.97
CA VAL A 566 -30.35 -20.72 2.55
C VAL A 566 -31.79 -21.20 2.55
N GLU A 567 -32.71 -20.36 2.09
CA GLU A 567 -34.15 -20.59 2.18
C GLU A 567 -34.85 -20.42 0.83
N ILE A 568 -35.89 -21.21 0.58
CA ILE A 568 -36.93 -20.86 -0.38
C ILE A 568 -38.10 -20.29 0.40
N VAL A 569 -38.56 -19.11 -0.02
CA VAL A 569 -39.66 -18.40 0.63
C VAL A 569 -40.83 -18.31 -0.35
N GLY A 570 -41.97 -18.86 0.04
CA GLY A 570 -43.24 -18.75 -0.68
C GLY A 570 -44.29 -18.03 0.18
N ARG A 571 -45.51 -17.93 -0.35
CA ARG A 571 -46.65 -17.33 0.36
C ARG A 571 -47.93 -18.13 0.20
N LYS A 572 -48.72 -18.22 1.28
CA LYS A 572 -50.07 -18.77 1.26
C LYS A 572 -51.04 -17.76 1.87
N GLY A 573 -51.72 -16.99 1.02
CA GLY A 573 -52.40 -15.77 1.47
C GLY A 573 -51.39 -14.75 2.00
N ASP A 574 -51.61 -14.24 3.21
CA ASP A 574 -50.68 -13.33 3.88
C ASP A 574 -49.55 -14.05 4.66
N GLU A 575 -49.60 -15.37 4.77
CA GLU A 575 -48.62 -16.16 5.53
C GLU A 575 -47.36 -16.45 4.70
N ARG A 576 -46.19 -16.24 5.32
CA ARG A 576 -44.89 -16.57 4.75
C ARG A 576 -44.57 -18.05 5.01
N VAL A 577 -44.36 -18.82 3.94
CA VAL A 577 -43.95 -20.23 4.00
C VAL A 577 -42.44 -20.30 3.72
N ILE A 578 -41.68 -20.96 4.58
CA ILE A 578 -40.21 -21.02 4.48
C ILE A 578 -39.78 -22.48 4.41
N LYS A 579 -38.93 -22.81 3.43
CA LYS A 579 -38.23 -24.09 3.33
C LYS A 579 -36.73 -23.84 3.47
N ASP A 580 -36.20 -24.13 4.64
CA ASP A 580 -34.78 -23.98 4.96
C ASP A 580 -33.98 -25.16 4.41
N LEU A 581 -32.98 -24.86 3.57
CA LEU A 581 -32.11 -25.81 2.89
C LEU A 581 -30.73 -25.92 3.57
N SER A 582 -30.48 -25.17 4.64
CA SER A 582 -29.15 -25.07 5.26
C SER A 582 -28.64 -26.41 5.79
N ALA A 583 -29.54 -27.28 6.25
CA ALA A 583 -29.23 -28.63 6.73
C ALA A 583 -29.35 -29.73 5.64
N HIS A 584 -29.58 -29.36 4.38
CA HIS A 584 -29.56 -30.32 3.28
C HIS A 584 -28.15 -30.92 3.08
N LYS A 585 -28.09 -31.99 2.29
CA LYS A 585 -26.83 -32.46 1.72
C LYS A 585 -26.37 -31.48 0.64
N TRP A 586 -25.27 -30.79 0.92
CA TRP A 586 -24.58 -29.90 0.01
C TRP A 586 -23.37 -30.61 -0.62
N SER A 587 -23.23 -30.49 -1.94
CA SER A 587 -22.06 -30.89 -2.72
C SER A 587 -21.19 -29.66 -3.02
N TYR A 588 -19.87 -29.85 -3.10
CA TYR A 588 -18.90 -28.76 -3.25
C TYR A 588 -17.92 -28.95 -4.40
N LYS A 589 -17.60 -27.87 -5.13
CA LYS A 589 -16.49 -27.82 -6.11
C LYS A 589 -15.66 -26.56 -5.88
N VAL A 590 -14.38 -26.75 -5.61
CA VAL A 590 -13.38 -25.67 -5.57
C VAL A 590 -13.07 -25.20 -6.99
N GLY A 591 -13.05 -23.88 -7.18
CA GLY A 591 -12.52 -23.25 -8.39
C GLY A 591 -13.38 -23.32 -9.65
N LEU A 592 -12.88 -22.64 -10.66
CA LEU A 592 -13.42 -22.61 -12.02
C LEU A 592 -12.63 -23.57 -12.90
N ARG A 593 -13.28 -24.16 -13.90
CA ARG A 593 -12.65 -25.11 -14.82
C ARG A 593 -11.55 -24.45 -15.65
N GLY A 594 -11.71 -23.20 -16.07
CA GLY A 594 -10.64 -22.48 -16.79
C GLY A 594 -9.37 -22.28 -15.96
N LEU A 595 -9.50 -22.21 -14.63
CA LEU A 595 -8.34 -22.18 -13.71
C LEU A 595 -7.70 -23.58 -13.59
N ASP A 596 -8.50 -24.64 -13.48
CA ASP A 596 -8.03 -26.03 -13.48
C ASP A 596 -7.27 -26.38 -14.78
N ASP A 597 -7.80 -25.92 -15.92
CA ASP A 597 -7.24 -26.08 -17.27
C ASP A 597 -6.01 -25.16 -17.51
N LYS A 598 -5.66 -24.29 -16.57
CA LYS A 598 -4.54 -23.33 -16.63
C LYS A 598 -4.57 -22.43 -17.88
N LEU A 599 -5.75 -21.90 -18.23
CA LEU A 599 -5.93 -21.04 -19.40
C LEU A 599 -5.14 -19.72 -19.36
N SER A 600 -4.65 -19.33 -18.18
CA SER A 600 -3.76 -18.19 -17.97
C SER A 600 -2.35 -18.38 -18.55
N ASN A 601 -1.91 -19.62 -18.81
CA ASN A 601 -0.54 -19.90 -19.25
C ASN A 601 -0.35 -19.60 -20.75
N SER A 602 0.81 -19.03 -21.10
CA SER A 602 1.18 -18.70 -22.49
C SER A 602 1.18 -19.93 -23.41
N ASP A 603 1.69 -21.06 -22.91
CA ASP A 603 1.93 -22.30 -23.68
C ASP A 603 0.70 -23.21 -23.80
N SER A 604 -0.46 -22.76 -23.31
CA SER A 604 -1.71 -23.53 -23.33
C SER A 604 -2.33 -23.68 -24.73
N ASP A 605 -1.66 -23.23 -25.80
CA ASP A 605 -2.17 -23.27 -27.17
C ASP A 605 -2.51 -24.69 -27.68
N ASN A 606 -1.90 -25.74 -27.10
CA ASN A 606 -2.22 -27.13 -27.44
C ASN A 606 -3.49 -27.67 -26.77
N LEU A 607 -4.12 -26.88 -25.88
CA LEU A 607 -5.34 -27.22 -25.16
C LEU A 607 -6.31 -26.04 -25.27
N THR A 608 -7.24 -26.08 -26.23
CA THR A 608 -8.65 -25.61 -26.14
C THR A 608 -9.18 -24.75 -27.30
N ASN A 609 -10.50 -24.89 -27.53
CA ASN A 609 -11.32 -24.27 -28.58
C ASN A 609 -11.51 -22.74 -28.38
N TRP A 610 -10.45 -21.95 -28.52
CA TRP A 610 -10.57 -20.49 -28.58
C TRP A 610 -11.28 -20.06 -29.87
N LEU A 611 -12.21 -19.11 -29.76
CA LEU A 611 -12.97 -18.54 -30.87
C LEU A 611 -12.41 -17.17 -31.23
N SER A 612 -12.18 -16.91 -32.51
CA SER A 612 -11.76 -15.61 -33.03
C SER A 612 -12.92 -14.78 -33.61
N GLU A 613 -14.05 -15.41 -33.90
CA GLU A 613 -15.24 -14.77 -34.45
C GLU A 613 -16.21 -14.36 -33.33
N GLU A 614 -17.10 -13.39 -33.62
CA GLU A 614 -18.18 -12.96 -32.72
C GLU A 614 -17.73 -12.63 -31.29
N LEU A 615 -16.71 -11.77 -31.14
CA LEU A 615 -16.20 -11.33 -29.84
C LEU A 615 -17.35 -10.83 -28.94
N PRO A 616 -17.73 -11.55 -27.86
CA PRO A 616 -18.87 -11.19 -27.06
C PRO A 616 -18.52 -9.96 -26.23
N SER A 617 -19.50 -9.08 -26.06
CA SER A 617 -19.47 -8.03 -25.06
C SER A 617 -20.50 -8.36 -23.97
N ASN A 618 -20.18 -7.99 -22.73
CA ASN A 618 -21.04 -8.16 -21.56
C ASN A 618 -21.46 -9.62 -21.28
N ARG A 619 -20.67 -10.60 -21.76
CA ARG A 619 -20.86 -12.01 -21.42
C ARG A 619 -20.14 -12.35 -20.12
N ARG A 620 -20.90 -12.72 -19.10
CA ARG A 620 -20.39 -13.24 -17.82
C ARG A 620 -19.57 -14.50 -18.00
N MET A 621 -18.65 -14.74 -17.07
CA MET A 621 -17.84 -15.96 -17.00
C MET A 621 -17.20 -16.29 -18.36
N THR A 622 -16.36 -15.38 -18.84
CA THR A 622 -15.71 -15.48 -20.16
C THR A 622 -14.21 -15.33 -20.01
N TRP A 623 -13.45 -16.12 -20.76
CA TRP A 623 -12.02 -15.94 -20.93
C TRP A 623 -11.73 -15.21 -22.23
N TYR A 624 -10.88 -14.19 -22.15
CA TYR A 624 -10.33 -13.48 -23.30
C TYR A 624 -8.82 -13.64 -23.32
N LYS A 625 -8.25 -13.82 -24.51
CA LYS A 625 -6.81 -13.88 -24.74
C LYS A 625 -6.46 -13.00 -25.94
N THR A 626 -5.35 -12.27 -25.84
CA THR A 626 -4.80 -11.49 -26.95
C THR A 626 -3.28 -11.44 -26.85
N THR A 627 -2.64 -11.02 -27.93
CA THR A 627 -1.20 -10.78 -27.99
C THR A 627 -0.92 -9.30 -28.23
N PHE A 628 0.16 -8.78 -27.68
CA PHE A 628 0.55 -7.38 -27.81
C PHE A 628 2.06 -7.20 -27.80
N LYS A 629 2.56 -6.09 -28.36
CA LYS A 629 3.96 -5.68 -28.18
C LYS A 629 4.14 -4.86 -26.91
N ALA A 630 5.24 -5.08 -26.20
CA ALA A 630 5.58 -4.27 -25.03
C ALA A 630 5.66 -2.77 -25.43
N PRO A 631 5.06 -1.84 -24.65
CA PRO A 631 5.18 -0.41 -24.91
C PRO A 631 6.64 0.03 -24.99
N LEU A 632 6.97 1.04 -25.79
CA LEU A 632 8.35 1.53 -25.90
C LEU A 632 8.82 2.23 -24.61
N GLY A 633 10.14 2.45 -24.51
CA GLY A 633 10.77 3.20 -23.43
C GLY A 633 10.84 2.46 -22.08
N SER A 634 11.12 3.23 -21.03
CA SER A 634 11.33 2.74 -19.66
C SER A 634 10.22 3.11 -18.68
N ASP A 635 9.25 3.94 -19.09
CA ASP A 635 8.12 4.35 -18.26
C ASP A 635 7.35 3.14 -17.71
N SER A 636 6.76 3.25 -16.53
CA SER A 636 5.92 2.18 -15.99
C SER A 636 4.70 1.91 -16.88
N VAL A 637 4.26 0.66 -16.94
CA VAL A 637 3.15 0.23 -17.81
C VAL A 637 1.93 -0.12 -16.97
N VAL A 638 0.77 0.28 -17.47
CA VAL A 638 -0.52 -0.06 -16.88
C VAL A 638 -1.48 -0.58 -17.94
N LEU A 639 -2.37 -1.48 -17.52
CA LEU A 639 -3.51 -1.94 -18.29
C LEU A 639 -4.73 -1.10 -17.90
N ASP A 640 -5.31 -0.39 -18.87
CA ASP A 640 -6.59 0.28 -18.72
C ASP A 640 -7.71 -0.72 -18.99
N LEU A 641 -8.42 -1.09 -17.93
CA LEU A 641 -9.54 -2.05 -17.99
C LEU A 641 -10.91 -1.36 -17.97
N LEU A 642 -10.97 -0.05 -18.26
CA LEU A 642 -12.26 0.65 -18.34
C LEU A 642 -13.22 -0.04 -19.33
N GLY A 643 -14.42 -0.37 -18.85
CA GLY A 643 -15.43 -1.09 -19.63
C GLY A 643 -15.41 -2.61 -19.42
N MET A 644 -14.47 -3.14 -18.64
CA MET A 644 -14.55 -4.49 -18.08
C MET A 644 -15.39 -4.52 -16.80
N GLY A 645 -15.78 -5.71 -16.36
CA GLY A 645 -16.60 -5.95 -15.17
C GLY A 645 -15.74 -6.23 -13.94
N LYS A 646 -15.51 -7.51 -13.67
CA LYS A 646 -14.72 -8.03 -12.55
C LYS A 646 -13.94 -9.26 -12.99
N GLY A 647 -12.75 -9.49 -12.46
CA GLY A 647 -12.10 -10.79 -12.60
C GLY A 647 -10.60 -10.71 -12.37
N PHE A 648 -9.82 -11.37 -13.25
CA PHE A 648 -8.37 -11.50 -13.11
C PHE A 648 -7.67 -11.24 -14.43
N ALA A 649 -6.47 -10.66 -14.36
CA ALA A 649 -5.61 -10.43 -15.51
C ALA A 649 -4.26 -11.13 -15.34
N TRP A 650 -3.75 -11.69 -16.43
CA TRP A 650 -2.42 -12.28 -16.51
C TRP A 650 -1.65 -11.73 -17.71
N VAL A 651 -0.37 -11.39 -17.49
CA VAL A 651 0.57 -11.03 -18.56
C VAL A 651 1.66 -12.09 -18.58
N ASN A 652 1.80 -12.81 -19.69
CA ASN A 652 2.72 -13.93 -19.84
C ASN A 652 2.62 -14.96 -18.70
N GLY A 653 1.41 -15.26 -18.24
CA GLY A 653 1.16 -16.17 -17.12
C GLY A 653 1.37 -15.57 -15.72
N HIS A 654 1.93 -14.36 -15.60
CA HIS A 654 2.03 -13.64 -14.33
C HIS A 654 0.68 -13.02 -13.97
N ASN A 655 0.09 -13.42 -12.84
CA ASN A 655 -1.16 -12.85 -12.34
C ASN A 655 -0.93 -11.43 -11.81
N ILE A 656 -1.37 -10.42 -12.55
CA ILE A 656 -1.20 -9.00 -12.17
C ILE A 656 -2.23 -8.54 -11.14
N GLY A 657 -3.18 -9.41 -10.77
CA GLY A 657 -4.13 -9.19 -9.68
C GLY A 657 -5.58 -9.27 -10.13
N ARG A 658 -6.47 -9.02 -9.16
CA ARG A 658 -7.91 -8.86 -9.41
C ARG A 658 -8.16 -7.55 -10.16
N TYR A 659 -9.19 -7.49 -10.99
CA TYR A 659 -9.73 -6.23 -11.50
C TYR A 659 -11.22 -6.13 -11.19
N TRP A 660 -11.69 -4.91 -10.97
CA TRP A 660 -13.11 -4.61 -10.81
C TRP A 660 -13.46 -3.15 -11.15
N PRO A 661 -13.16 -2.68 -12.39
CA PRO A 661 -13.39 -1.30 -12.79
C PRO A 661 -14.88 -0.96 -12.94
N SER A 662 -15.80 -1.94 -12.95
CA SER A 662 -17.23 -1.64 -12.89
C SER A 662 -17.72 -1.29 -11.49
N TYR A 663 -16.89 -1.47 -10.44
CA TYR A 663 -17.22 -1.02 -9.10
C TYR A 663 -16.81 0.46 -8.96
N MET A 664 -17.81 1.32 -9.07
CA MET A 664 -17.66 2.77 -8.94
C MET A 664 -17.53 3.17 -7.46
N ALA A 665 -16.68 4.15 -7.19
CA ALA A 665 -16.70 4.86 -5.92
C ALA A 665 -18.02 5.61 -5.73
N GLN A 666 -18.40 5.87 -4.47
CA GLN A 666 -19.54 6.73 -4.15
C GLN A 666 -19.41 8.10 -4.85
N GLU A 667 -20.53 8.72 -5.19
CA GLU A 667 -20.55 10.00 -5.93
C GLU A 667 -20.19 11.20 -5.03
N ASP A 668 -20.36 11.08 -3.72
CA ASP A 668 -20.17 12.12 -2.72
C ASP A 668 -18.93 11.91 -1.84
N GLY A 669 -18.53 12.96 -1.11
CA GLY A 669 -17.43 12.93 -0.15
C GLY A 669 -16.07 13.37 -0.70
N CYS A 670 -15.91 13.47 -2.03
CA CYS A 670 -14.67 13.98 -2.61
C CYS A 670 -14.58 15.51 -2.57
N ILE A 671 -13.36 15.99 -2.38
CA ILE A 671 -13.07 17.42 -2.46
C ILE A 671 -13.06 17.86 -3.94
N THR A 672 -13.62 19.05 -4.20
CA THR A 672 -13.59 19.69 -5.52
C THR A 672 -12.51 20.77 -5.62
N GLU A 673 -12.02 21.24 -4.48
CA GLU A 673 -10.94 22.21 -4.33
C GLU A 673 -9.67 21.55 -3.80
N THR A 674 -8.57 22.30 -3.73
CA THR A 674 -7.31 21.82 -3.14
C THR A 674 -7.52 21.43 -1.67
N CYS A 675 -7.03 20.26 -1.25
CA CYS A 675 -7.19 19.84 0.14
C CYS A 675 -6.45 20.79 1.09
N ASP A 676 -7.13 21.23 2.15
CA ASP A 676 -6.48 21.99 3.22
C ASP A 676 -5.63 21.06 4.09
N TYR A 677 -4.33 21.30 4.14
CA TYR A 677 -3.41 20.52 4.96
C TYR A 677 -3.65 20.72 6.46
N ARG A 678 -4.25 21.84 6.87
CA ARG A 678 -4.31 22.23 8.28
C ARG A 678 -5.30 21.38 9.08
N GLY A 679 -4.94 21.11 10.33
CA GLY A 679 -5.73 20.32 11.28
C GLY A 679 -5.58 18.82 11.10
N SER A 680 -6.03 18.08 12.12
CA SER A 680 -5.88 16.62 12.17
C SER A 680 -6.41 15.96 10.90
N TYR A 681 -5.66 14.98 10.42
CA TYR A 681 -6.03 14.13 9.31
C TYR A 681 -6.85 12.92 9.77
N ASP A 682 -7.81 12.53 8.93
CA ASP A 682 -8.41 11.20 8.88
C ASP A 682 -8.55 10.79 7.41
N ASN A 683 -8.81 9.50 7.16
CA ASN A 683 -8.83 8.93 5.81
C ASN A 683 -10.00 9.42 4.93
N ASN A 684 -10.91 10.26 5.42
CA ASN A 684 -11.98 10.89 4.64
C ASN A 684 -11.71 12.37 4.34
N LYS A 685 -10.63 12.96 4.88
CA LYS A 685 -10.36 14.40 4.77
C LYS A 685 -10.05 14.86 3.34
N CYS A 686 -9.24 14.10 2.60
CA CYS A 686 -8.86 14.42 1.22
C CYS A 686 -9.19 13.24 0.29
N LEU A 687 -10.46 13.09 -0.09
CA LEU A 687 -10.92 12.05 -1.02
C LEU A 687 -10.99 12.57 -2.46
N THR A 688 -10.61 11.72 -3.42
CA THR A 688 -10.76 11.97 -4.87
C THR A 688 -11.31 10.73 -5.57
N GLY A 689 -11.69 10.86 -6.85
CA GLY A 689 -12.17 9.71 -7.65
C GLY A 689 -13.60 9.25 -7.33
N CYS A 690 -14.41 10.10 -6.71
CA CYS A 690 -15.84 9.84 -6.52
C CYS A 690 -16.57 9.77 -7.86
N GLY A 691 -17.52 8.84 -7.99
CA GLY A 691 -18.23 8.57 -9.25
C GLY A 691 -17.37 7.95 -10.36
N GLU A 692 -16.11 7.60 -10.08
CA GLU A 692 -15.19 6.93 -10.99
C GLU A 692 -14.92 5.49 -10.54
N PRO A 693 -14.38 4.61 -11.41
CA PRO A 693 -13.95 3.27 -10.99
C PRO A 693 -12.96 3.34 -9.82
N SER A 694 -13.21 2.59 -8.74
CA SER A 694 -12.28 2.55 -7.58
C SER A 694 -10.86 2.15 -7.98
N GLN A 695 -10.73 1.34 -9.04
CA GLN A 695 -9.47 1.16 -9.75
C GLN A 695 -9.71 0.93 -11.24
N ARG A 696 -9.12 1.81 -12.07
CA ARG A 696 -9.17 1.71 -13.54
C ARG A 696 -7.88 1.15 -14.16
N TYR A 697 -6.73 1.58 -13.64
CA TYR A 697 -5.41 1.24 -14.17
C TYR A 697 -4.75 0.17 -13.31
N TYR A 698 -4.25 -0.88 -13.95
CA TYR A 698 -3.67 -2.05 -13.29
C TYR A 698 -2.20 -2.17 -13.66
N HIS A 699 -1.32 -2.18 -12.67
CA HIS A 699 0.13 -2.21 -12.87
C HIS A 699 0.57 -3.47 -13.62
N VAL A 700 1.34 -3.29 -14.69
CA VAL A 700 2.06 -4.35 -15.38
C VAL A 700 3.56 -4.10 -15.24
N PRO A 701 4.25 -4.82 -14.34
CA PRO A 701 5.69 -4.69 -14.22
C PRO A 701 6.39 -4.95 -15.55
N ARG A 702 7.35 -4.09 -15.89
CA ARG A 702 8.16 -4.23 -17.11
C ARG A 702 8.82 -5.61 -17.23
N SER A 703 9.23 -6.20 -16.09
CA SER A 703 9.86 -7.51 -16.02
C SER A 703 8.91 -8.69 -16.26
N PHE A 704 7.59 -8.48 -16.28
CA PHE A 704 6.62 -9.52 -16.68
C PHE A 704 6.43 -9.58 -18.20
N MET A 705 7.02 -8.65 -18.95
CA MET A 705 6.91 -8.58 -20.40
C MET A 705 8.24 -8.95 -21.09
N ASP A 706 8.12 -9.74 -22.15
CA ASP A 706 9.16 -9.96 -23.13
C ASP A 706 9.25 -8.77 -24.10
N LYS A 707 10.40 -8.61 -24.75
CA LYS A 707 10.64 -7.49 -25.68
C LYS A 707 9.78 -7.54 -26.95
N ASP A 708 9.39 -8.75 -27.37
CA ASP A 708 8.69 -8.98 -28.63
C ASP A 708 7.18 -9.16 -28.40
N VAL A 709 6.70 -10.40 -28.45
CA VAL A 709 5.27 -10.74 -28.38
C VAL A 709 4.93 -11.18 -26.97
N ASN A 710 3.95 -10.52 -26.38
CA ASN A 710 3.42 -10.80 -25.05
C ASN A 710 1.99 -11.29 -25.16
N THR A 711 1.53 -12.04 -24.16
CA THR A 711 0.16 -12.52 -24.04
C THR A 711 -0.54 -11.83 -22.88
N LEU A 712 -1.75 -11.33 -23.11
CA LEU A 712 -2.69 -10.90 -22.08
C LEU A 712 -3.85 -11.91 -22.03
N VAL A 713 -4.12 -12.46 -20.85
CA VAL A 713 -5.31 -13.29 -20.57
C VAL A 713 -6.16 -12.59 -19.53
N LEU A 714 -7.48 -12.55 -19.76
CA LEU A 714 -8.47 -12.01 -18.84
C LEU A 714 -9.51 -13.10 -18.52
N LEU A 715 -9.78 -13.33 -17.24
CA LEU A 715 -11.01 -13.96 -16.78
C LEU A 715 -11.98 -12.84 -16.44
N GLU A 716 -13.15 -12.80 -17.09
CA GLU A 716 -14.22 -11.81 -16.89
C GLU A 716 -15.45 -12.50 -16.26
N GLU A 717 -15.74 -12.12 -15.03
CA GLU A 717 -16.76 -12.68 -14.15
C GLU A 717 -18.15 -12.07 -14.42
N PHE A 718 -18.25 -10.75 -14.54
CA PHE A 718 -19.51 -10.01 -14.60
C PHE A 718 -19.95 -9.64 -16.02
N GLY A 719 -19.03 -9.70 -16.97
CA GLY A 719 -19.23 -9.28 -18.35
C GLY A 719 -18.67 -7.89 -18.57
N GLY A 720 -17.90 -7.77 -19.66
CA GLY A 720 -17.22 -6.54 -20.04
C GLY A 720 -17.04 -6.45 -21.55
N ASN A 721 -16.49 -5.34 -22.01
CA ASN A 721 -16.16 -5.14 -23.41
C ASN A 721 -14.63 -5.10 -23.63
N PRO A 722 -14.01 -6.22 -24.07
CA PRO A 722 -12.56 -6.30 -24.24
C PRO A 722 -12.01 -5.36 -25.34
N SER A 723 -12.85 -4.84 -26.25
CA SER A 723 -12.38 -3.90 -27.28
C SER A 723 -11.96 -2.54 -26.73
N ARG A 724 -12.31 -2.22 -25.48
CA ARG A 724 -11.92 -0.98 -24.78
C ARG A 724 -10.61 -1.11 -24.01
N VAL A 725 -10.09 -2.32 -23.84
CA VAL A 725 -8.87 -2.60 -23.11
C VAL A 725 -7.67 -2.06 -23.87
N SER A 726 -6.77 -1.37 -23.18
CA SER A 726 -5.54 -0.85 -23.78
C SER A 726 -4.39 -0.75 -22.80
N PHE A 727 -3.16 -0.87 -23.29
CA PHE A 727 -1.95 -0.59 -22.51
C PHE A 727 -1.62 0.91 -22.57
N LYS A 728 -1.20 1.45 -21.43
CA LYS A 728 -0.74 2.84 -21.28
C LYS A 728 0.62 2.87 -20.58
N THR A 729 1.38 3.92 -20.80
CA THR A 729 2.58 4.23 -20.00
C THR A 729 2.29 5.36 -19.03
N VAL A 730 2.96 5.33 -17.88
CA VAL A 730 2.85 6.35 -16.83
C VAL A 730 4.06 7.26 -16.92
N ALA A 731 3.82 8.55 -17.16
CA ALA A 731 4.88 9.54 -17.27
C ALA A 731 4.47 10.85 -16.60
N VAL A 732 5.45 11.69 -16.25
CA VAL A 732 5.19 13.09 -15.93
C VAL A 732 4.65 13.76 -17.20
N GLY A 733 3.48 14.39 -17.10
CA GLY A 733 2.93 15.24 -18.17
C GLY A 733 3.21 16.71 -17.91
N THR A 734 3.05 17.13 -16.64
CA THR A 734 3.34 18.50 -16.22
C THR A 734 4.21 18.47 -14.97
N ALA A 735 5.27 19.28 -14.95
CA ALA A 735 6.08 19.56 -13.77
C ALA A 735 5.90 21.03 -13.38
N CYS A 736 5.42 21.26 -12.17
CA CYS A 736 5.18 22.60 -11.65
C CYS A 736 6.16 22.90 -10.54
N GLY A 737 6.83 24.05 -10.63
CA GLY A 737 7.72 24.51 -9.58
C GLY A 737 7.11 25.71 -8.87
N HIS A 738 7.22 25.75 -7.55
CA HIS A 738 6.71 26.84 -6.73
C HIS A 738 7.69 27.10 -5.60
N THR A 739 8.40 28.23 -5.65
CA THR A 739 9.56 28.46 -4.79
C THR A 739 9.68 29.92 -4.38
N TYR A 740 9.93 30.16 -3.09
CA TYR A 740 10.06 31.50 -2.51
C TYR A 740 11.34 32.22 -2.97
N GLU A 741 11.34 33.56 -2.93
CA GLU A 741 12.53 34.38 -3.16
C GLU A 741 13.71 33.92 -2.26
N LYS A 742 14.93 33.94 -2.82
CA LYS A 742 16.19 33.47 -2.21
C LYS A 742 16.32 31.95 -2.06
N LYS A 743 15.40 31.17 -2.63
CA LYS A 743 15.53 29.72 -2.79
C LYS A 743 15.82 29.38 -4.25
N THR A 744 16.05 28.10 -4.53
CA THR A 744 16.32 27.59 -5.88
C THR A 744 15.16 26.72 -6.31
N LEU A 745 14.57 27.05 -7.46
CA LEU A 745 13.55 26.24 -8.12
C LEU A 745 14.26 25.09 -8.85
N GLU A 746 13.87 23.86 -8.55
CA GLU A 746 14.32 22.68 -9.28
C GLU A 746 13.13 22.10 -10.06
N LEU A 747 13.32 21.88 -11.35
CA LEU A 747 12.35 21.23 -12.23
C LEU A 747 12.99 20.02 -12.92
N SER A 748 12.25 18.93 -13.01
CA SER A 748 12.62 17.74 -13.78
C SER A 748 11.39 16.97 -14.25
N CYS A 749 11.47 16.45 -15.47
CA CYS A 749 10.51 15.51 -16.03
C CYS A 749 10.90 14.04 -15.78
N GLN A 750 11.66 13.77 -14.71
CA GLN A 750 12.06 12.43 -14.25
C GLN A 750 12.74 11.59 -15.34
N GLY A 751 13.78 12.15 -15.98
CA GLY A 751 14.57 11.46 -17.01
C GLY A 751 14.13 11.75 -18.46
N LYS A 752 13.23 12.71 -18.66
CA LYS A 752 12.83 13.23 -19.97
C LYS A 752 13.18 14.71 -20.10
N PRO A 753 13.39 15.22 -21.32
CA PRO A 753 13.60 16.65 -21.51
C PRO A 753 12.30 17.43 -21.25
N ILE A 754 12.44 18.61 -20.64
CA ILE A 754 11.36 19.59 -20.55
C ILE A 754 11.02 20.06 -21.96
N ALA A 755 9.83 19.72 -22.45
CA ALA A 755 9.39 20.00 -23.81
C ALA A 755 9.00 21.48 -24.01
N GLY A 756 8.52 22.13 -22.95
CA GLY A 756 8.09 23.53 -22.98
C GLY A 756 7.77 24.07 -21.61
N VAL A 757 7.50 25.38 -21.54
CA VAL A 757 7.03 26.07 -20.33
C VAL A 757 5.76 26.83 -20.73
N LEU A 758 4.64 26.50 -20.09
CA LEU A 758 3.32 27.08 -20.36
C LEU A 758 3.08 28.35 -19.54
N PHE A 759 3.64 28.40 -18.33
CA PHE A 759 3.45 29.52 -17.41
C PHE A 759 4.72 29.78 -16.62
N ALA A 760 5.04 31.05 -16.39
CA ALA A 760 6.00 31.49 -15.40
C ALA A 760 5.61 32.88 -14.87
N SER A 761 5.68 33.08 -13.56
CA SER A 761 5.46 34.39 -12.91
C SER A 761 6.26 34.50 -11.62
N PHE A 762 6.86 35.67 -11.38
CA PHE A 762 7.68 35.95 -10.19
C PHE A 762 7.10 37.14 -9.43
N GLY A 763 6.33 36.84 -8.39
CA GLY A 763 5.56 37.83 -7.64
C GLY A 763 4.69 37.12 -6.62
N ASP A 764 3.37 37.30 -6.70
CA ASP A 764 2.38 36.58 -5.89
C ASP A 764 1.45 35.68 -6.73
N PRO A 765 1.96 34.82 -7.64
CA PRO A 765 1.13 33.99 -8.51
C PRO A 765 0.13 33.15 -7.71
N GLN A 766 -1.06 32.93 -8.26
CA GLN A 766 -2.18 32.23 -7.61
C GLN A 766 -2.49 30.90 -8.33
N GLY A 767 -3.30 30.04 -7.71
CA GLY A 767 -3.71 28.75 -8.26
C GLY A 767 -2.80 27.59 -7.85
N SER A 768 -3.02 26.43 -8.47
CA SER A 768 -2.28 25.19 -8.25
C SER A 768 -1.67 24.69 -9.56
N CYS A 769 -0.86 23.62 -9.49
CA CYS A 769 -0.24 23.04 -10.68
C CYS A 769 -1.28 22.68 -11.75
N GLY A 770 -1.10 23.17 -12.98
CA GLY A 770 -2.05 23.02 -14.09
C GLY A 770 -3.12 24.14 -14.16
N SER A 771 -3.11 25.08 -13.21
CA SER A 771 -4.09 26.18 -13.15
C SER A 771 -3.48 27.50 -12.61
N PHE A 772 -2.17 27.67 -12.74
CA PHE A 772 -1.52 28.89 -12.25
C PHE A 772 -1.99 30.14 -13.00
N THR A 773 -2.12 31.23 -12.26
CA THR A 773 -2.43 32.56 -12.78
C THR A 773 -1.52 33.62 -12.16
N LYS A 774 -1.33 34.75 -12.85
CA LYS A 774 -0.62 35.90 -12.28
C LYS A 774 -1.42 36.46 -11.11
N GLY A 775 -0.73 36.89 -10.06
CA GLY A 775 -1.34 37.48 -8.88
C GLY A 775 -1.59 38.97 -9.02
N THR A 776 -1.61 39.66 -7.87
CA THR A 776 -1.80 41.12 -7.81
C THR A 776 -0.53 41.91 -8.12
N CYS A 777 0.63 41.26 -8.10
CA CYS A 777 1.93 41.81 -8.43
C CYS A 777 2.81 40.78 -9.15
N ASP A 778 3.78 41.26 -9.93
CA ASP A 778 4.68 40.40 -10.73
C ASP A 778 6.02 41.12 -10.95
N ALA A 779 6.95 40.42 -11.59
CA ALA A 779 8.15 41.03 -12.13
C ALA A 779 7.80 42.09 -13.19
N GLU A 780 8.62 43.14 -13.27
CA GLU A 780 8.47 44.21 -14.26
C GLU A 780 8.68 43.69 -15.69
N GLU A 781 9.49 42.64 -15.85
CA GLU A 781 9.72 41.94 -17.12
C GLU A 781 9.06 40.56 -17.11
N ASP A 782 8.68 40.07 -18.30
CA ASP A 782 8.15 38.72 -18.43
C ASP A 782 9.24 37.68 -18.16
N VAL A 783 9.04 36.86 -17.13
CA VAL A 783 9.99 35.84 -16.72
C VAL A 783 9.92 34.58 -17.60
N LEU A 784 8.85 34.39 -18.38
CA LEU A 784 8.66 33.18 -19.19
C LEU A 784 9.82 32.90 -20.17
N PRO A 785 10.31 33.87 -20.97
CA PRO A 785 11.45 33.64 -21.86
C PRO A 785 12.74 33.27 -21.13
N ILE A 786 12.94 33.79 -19.91
CA ILE A 786 14.11 33.47 -19.06
C ILE A 786 14.06 32.00 -18.67
N ILE A 787 12.91 31.54 -18.19
CA ILE A 787 12.72 30.15 -17.77
C ILE A 787 12.76 29.19 -18.96
N GLN A 788 12.18 29.56 -20.11
CA GLN A 788 12.25 28.75 -21.32
C GLN A 788 13.68 28.53 -21.78
N LYS A 789 14.49 29.59 -21.80
CA LYS A 789 15.92 29.51 -22.17
C LYS A 789 16.72 28.63 -21.20
N GLU A 790 16.36 28.63 -19.92
CA GLU A 790 17.06 27.86 -18.90
C GLU A 790 16.63 26.39 -18.84
N CYS A 791 15.38 26.06 -19.18
CA CYS A 791 14.82 24.75 -18.89
C CYS A 791 14.52 23.89 -20.12
N VAL A 792 14.05 24.48 -21.24
CA VAL A 792 13.57 23.71 -22.39
C VAL A 792 14.71 22.90 -23.02
N GLY A 793 14.45 21.62 -23.27
CA GLY A 793 15.40 20.66 -23.84
C GLY A 793 16.34 20.00 -22.82
N LYS A 794 16.28 20.36 -21.53
CA LYS A 794 17.07 19.73 -20.47
C LYS A 794 16.21 18.73 -19.69
N ASP A 795 16.83 17.66 -19.18
CA ASP A 795 16.14 16.65 -18.34
C ASP A 795 15.78 17.17 -16.94
N SER A 796 16.54 18.17 -16.50
CA SER A 796 16.27 18.96 -15.31
C SER A 796 16.86 20.37 -15.45
N CYS A 797 16.29 21.33 -14.74
CA CYS A 797 16.84 22.68 -14.64
C CYS A 797 16.73 23.24 -13.22
N SER A 798 17.66 24.12 -12.90
CA SER A 798 17.78 24.78 -11.61
C SER A 798 17.80 26.30 -11.81
N VAL A 799 16.92 27.01 -11.12
CA VAL A 799 16.76 28.47 -11.26
C VAL A 799 16.79 29.13 -9.89
N GLU A 800 17.83 29.92 -9.64
CA GLU A 800 17.88 30.79 -8.46
C GLU A 800 16.77 31.85 -8.51
N VAL A 801 15.96 31.91 -7.47
CA VAL A 801 14.81 32.82 -7.40
C VAL A 801 15.26 34.14 -6.78
N THR A 802 15.81 35.04 -7.59
CA THR A 802 16.28 36.36 -7.16
C THR A 802 15.82 37.45 -8.13
N GLN A 803 15.67 38.69 -7.64
CA GLN A 803 15.39 39.84 -8.51
C GLN A 803 16.53 40.15 -9.50
N GLU A 804 17.76 39.72 -9.18
CA GLU A 804 18.90 39.87 -10.09
C GLU A 804 18.73 38.98 -11.33
N LYS A 805 18.18 37.78 -11.16
CA LYS A 805 17.97 36.82 -12.25
C LYS A 805 16.62 36.98 -12.95
N LEU A 806 15.57 37.29 -12.20
CA LEU A 806 14.18 37.29 -12.67
C LEU A 806 13.59 38.69 -12.88
N GLY A 807 14.36 39.75 -12.61
CA GLY A 807 13.91 41.13 -12.71
C GLY A 807 13.32 41.67 -11.41
N LYS A 808 13.23 43.01 -11.33
CA LYS A 808 12.62 43.70 -10.18
C LYS A 808 11.11 43.45 -10.17
N THR A 809 10.52 43.45 -8.98
CA THR A 809 9.09 43.18 -8.78
C THR A 809 8.35 44.40 -8.28
N THR A 810 7.08 44.55 -8.65
CA THR A 810 6.18 45.60 -8.14
C THR A 810 5.55 45.26 -6.78
N CYS A 811 5.93 44.13 -6.18
CA CYS A 811 5.28 43.50 -5.02
C CYS A 811 5.47 44.17 -3.65
N GLY A 812 6.32 45.20 -3.51
CA GLY A 812 6.59 45.83 -2.22
C GLY A 812 7.01 44.82 -1.14
N ASN A 813 6.24 44.76 -0.04
CA ASN A 813 6.47 43.86 1.11
C ASN A 813 5.78 42.48 0.98
N ILE A 814 5.07 42.21 -0.13
CA ILE A 814 4.46 40.91 -0.36
C ILE A 814 5.57 39.86 -0.50
N ILE A 815 5.37 38.70 0.11
CA ILE A 815 6.30 37.57 -0.01
C ILE A 815 6.29 37.09 -1.45
N LYS A 816 7.42 37.24 -2.14
CA LYS A 816 7.55 36.89 -3.55
C LYS A 816 7.88 35.41 -3.73
N ARG A 817 7.35 34.83 -4.79
CA ARG A 817 7.62 33.45 -5.21
C ARG A 817 7.62 33.34 -6.73
N LEU A 818 8.45 32.44 -7.25
CA LEU A 818 8.42 32.02 -8.64
C LEU A 818 7.49 30.80 -8.76
N ALA A 819 6.51 30.87 -9.64
CA ALA A 819 5.71 29.74 -10.08
C ALA A 819 6.00 29.44 -11.55
N VAL A 820 6.22 28.18 -11.89
CA VAL A 820 6.51 27.72 -13.25
C VAL A 820 5.67 26.47 -13.54
N GLU A 821 5.13 26.38 -14.75
CA GLU A 821 4.47 25.19 -15.28
C GLU A 821 5.20 24.71 -16.54
N ALA A 822 5.88 23.57 -16.43
CA ALA A 822 6.65 22.93 -17.50
C ALA A 822 5.93 21.69 -18.04
N VAL A 823 6.04 21.45 -19.35
CA VAL A 823 5.49 20.28 -20.05
C VAL A 823 6.55 19.22 -20.25
N CYS A 824 6.14 17.98 -20.06
CA CYS A 824 6.86 16.73 -20.22
C CYS A 824 6.05 15.76 -21.13
#